data_AF-A0A7X8I9R8-F1
#
_entry.id   AF-A0A7X8I9R8-F1
#
_cell.length_a   1.000
_cell.length_b   1.000
_cell.length_c   1.000
_cell.angle_alpha   90.00
_cell.angle_beta   90.00
_cell.angle_gamma   90.00
#
_symmetry.space_group_name_H-M   'P 1'
#
loop_
_entity.id
_entity.type
_entity.pdbx_description
1 polymer ?
#
loop_
_entity_poly.entity_id
_entity_poly.type
_entity_poly.pdbx_seq_one_letter_code
_entity_poly.pdbx_strand_id
1 'polypeptide(L)'
;MKVGKKFGLYLAFVFVLQIFLTPFTTLGADRYNASISQIVRESVIITETGSTEEIEYTLYGNSEFYTPTFREIVLVLDVSGSMEERMGRSTRIEVLKKAVNNFVDQYKGENVAINIVQYSNSADNVSGFYRMNNSSDVSKIRQTIASMYPNGATNIGDGMRRGYYELANSPNKDANKFMLVMTDGVPQGFTTYNKSLTDYKLDSGDTGITQKTPFETYRRSLGWLSYEEYFMYKGRNNITVLAETTGENNRPYSLEYAKKIGTMIKDNKNIKPFFIGFSDDANLDYLNKIAVSANAEAVVASRIYYDAKSEEELNQAFNEVKAKMLDEYQFKNVKYEEIIPVGVNVGDLPEGFSYNEKSRKITGTLSASMRKNPQTNRYDFICEPLKIPYEFLEEGEYLFNNGKLIYTDPFGNNGQAEVNDMRVIVKGKLYSQISIEVRDGDRTVGSSPFVTDDSKPDRKKKILSESEKLKAKEGATAIINISGNDVVSGQYAFINDHNEQNINWLPLDATMELVNPSDMLDTEGLKSRYYYVNHMPTLQDTARWSDRSEVFKYPKDEIIIRSGLLETSKRNPTGYDRIGSNLFFGYVGAQGVDYKEAAKFWGYIVPDRTGDFYFAIQSDDGNYAYIIVGGEKIEITDYFIDTAPKLIYTNNKVSLKKGVAYPIYMEYFNWGGEGEFQMFMKDTPWNDNESFMEELYQNKVIKESEQNKYRVPNSWFRATSNNTPGEEAEATFEAEKGIPFPKESGKYYVAARSENKKGHAREAIYGAFIVDNTPPEVALLGDNPMEVFRGIPYEEPGYSARDFDYDLGDFVDIDQEEIKVEIKINGKIVDKLDTNVVGTYIITYTAEDEFGNVGMATREVIVSEGISLPKAIYTKGQSKGFKG
;
A
#
# COMPACT_ATOMS: atom_id res chain seq x y z
N MET A 1 2.69 5.11 -23.19
CA MET A 1 3.81 4.50 -22.43
C MET A 1 3.21 3.77 -21.23
N LYS A 2 3.60 2.51 -21.01
CA LYS A 2 2.93 1.56 -20.11
C LYS A 2 2.81 2.10 -18.67
N VAL A 3 1.59 2.30 -18.20
CA VAL A 3 1.27 2.55 -16.78
C VAL A 3 1.25 1.18 -16.09
N GLY A 4 2.32 0.86 -15.38
CA GLY A 4 2.40 -0.34 -14.55
C GLY A 4 1.65 -0.11 -13.24
N LYS A 5 0.37 -0.53 -13.18
CA LYS A 5 -0.32 -0.74 -11.90
C LYS A 5 0.39 -1.89 -11.17
N LYS A 6 1.15 -1.57 -10.12
CA LYS A 6 1.62 -2.60 -9.17
C LYS A 6 0.42 -3.00 -8.31
N PHE A 7 -0.14 -4.16 -8.61
CA PHE A 7 -1.02 -4.90 -7.70
C PHE A 7 -0.18 -5.27 -6.46
N GLY A 8 -0.48 -4.68 -5.31
CA GLY A 8 -0.07 -5.22 -4.03
C GLY A 8 -0.92 -6.46 -3.75
N LEU A 9 -0.27 -7.63 -3.73
CA LEU A 9 -0.88 -8.87 -3.24
C LEU A 9 -1.22 -8.69 -1.75
N TYR A 10 -2.49 -8.43 -1.44
CA TYR A 10 -3.03 -8.77 -0.13
C TYR A 10 -3.25 -10.29 -0.13
N LEU A 11 -2.32 -11.04 0.47
CA LEU A 11 -2.56 -12.44 0.81
C LEU A 11 -3.63 -12.47 1.92
N ALA A 12 -4.87 -12.78 1.53
CA ALA A 12 -5.92 -13.16 2.47
C ALA A 12 -5.57 -14.54 3.07
N PHE A 13 -4.88 -14.55 4.22
CA PHE A 13 -4.81 -15.73 5.07
C PHE A 13 -6.08 -15.79 5.92
N VAL A 14 -7.08 -16.53 5.44
CA VAL A 14 -8.21 -16.98 6.26
C VAL A 14 -7.68 -18.06 7.22
N PHE A 15 -7.39 -17.69 8.46
CA PHE A 15 -7.20 -18.66 9.54
C PHE A 15 -8.49 -18.71 10.39
N VAL A 16 -9.23 -19.80 10.23
CA VAL A 16 -10.33 -20.17 11.14
C VAL A 16 -9.70 -20.64 12.46
N LEU A 17 -9.74 -19.81 13.50
CA LEU A 17 -9.31 -20.21 14.84
C LEU A 17 -10.44 -20.96 15.55
N GLN A 18 -10.36 -22.30 15.54
CA GLN A 18 -11.25 -23.16 16.32
C GLN A 18 -10.83 -23.19 17.79
N ILE A 19 -11.68 -22.66 18.66
CA ILE A 19 -11.57 -22.84 20.11
C ILE A 19 -12.04 -24.25 20.48
N PHE A 20 -11.12 -25.07 20.99
CA PHE A 20 -11.45 -26.31 21.69
C PHE A 20 -12.11 -25.98 23.03
N LEU A 21 -13.39 -26.33 23.17
CA LEU A 21 -14.07 -26.43 24.46
C LEU A 21 -14.24 -27.92 24.79
N THR A 22 -13.79 -28.31 25.97
CA THR A 22 -13.86 -29.66 26.56
C THR A 22 -15.27 -30.24 26.57
N PRO A 23 -15.46 -31.58 26.52
CA PRO A 23 -16.79 -32.17 26.47
C PRO A 23 -17.44 -32.12 27.84
N PHE A 24 -18.65 -31.57 27.91
CA PHE A 24 -19.58 -31.88 29.01
C PHE A 24 -20.86 -32.51 28.47
N THR A 25 -21.30 -33.50 29.23
CA THR A 25 -22.33 -34.48 28.97
C THR A 25 -23.74 -33.91 28.84
N THR A 26 -24.49 -34.52 27.92
CA THR A 26 -25.95 -34.64 27.83
C THR A 26 -26.78 -34.07 28.98
N LEU A 27 -27.53 -33.01 28.69
CA LEU A 27 -28.86 -32.75 29.24
C LEU A 27 -29.72 -32.25 28.09
N GLY A 28 -30.90 -32.83 27.93
CA GLY A 28 -31.83 -32.50 26.85
C GLY A 28 -32.07 -31.00 26.78
N ALA A 29 -31.84 -30.42 25.61
CA ALA A 29 -32.19 -29.05 25.30
C ALA A 29 -32.92 -29.04 23.95
N ASP A 30 -34.25 -29.06 24.01
CA ASP A 30 -35.06 -28.46 22.96
C ASP A 30 -34.79 -26.95 23.00
N ARG A 31 -33.88 -26.45 22.14
CA ARG A 31 -33.79 -25.08 21.59
C ARG A 31 -32.52 -24.94 20.74
N TYR A 32 -32.68 -24.98 19.42
CA TYR A 32 -31.62 -24.70 18.46
C TYR A 32 -31.57 -23.19 18.21
N ASN A 33 -30.49 -22.51 18.62
CA ASN A 33 -30.32 -21.07 18.42
C ASN A 33 -29.00 -20.81 17.69
N ALA A 34 -29.04 -20.10 16.57
CA ALA A 34 -27.85 -19.57 15.92
C ALA A 34 -27.83 -18.05 16.06
N SER A 35 -26.65 -17.48 16.36
CA SER A 35 -26.54 -16.05 16.57
C SER A 35 -25.38 -15.44 15.79
N ILE A 36 -25.65 -14.31 15.14
CA ILE A 36 -24.63 -13.31 14.81
C ILE A 36 -24.33 -12.61 16.15
N SER A 37 -23.10 -12.77 16.64
CA SER A 37 -22.69 -12.37 17.98
C SER A 37 -22.29 -10.90 18.04
N GLN A 38 -21.55 -10.41 17.05
CA GLN A 38 -21.09 -9.03 16.97
C GLN A 38 -20.72 -8.65 15.54
N ILE A 39 -20.70 -7.34 15.29
CA ILE A 39 -20.14 -6.74 14.09
C ILE A 39 -18.99 -5.85 14.54
N VAL A 40 -17.80 -6.14 14.03
CA VAL A 40 -16.57 -5.45 14.42
C VAL A 40 -16.05 -4.63 13.26
N ARG A 41 -15.76 -3.37 13.54
CA ARG A 41 -14.99 -2.44 12.73
C ARG A 41 -13.86 -1.86 13.58
N GLU A 42 -12.93 -1.17 12.94
CA GLU A 42 -11.89 -0.42 13.65
C GLU A 42 -12.52 0.57 14.64
N SER A 43 -12.02 0.58 15.89
CA SER A 43 -12.64 1.35 16.98
C SER A 43 -12.18 2.82 16.99
N VAL A 44 -11.00 3.11 16.45
CA VAL A 44 -10.45 4.46 16.32
C VAL A 44 -9.78 4.60 14.97
N ILE A 45 -10.24 5.55 14.17
CA ILE A 45 -9.60 5.92 12.90
C ILE A 45 -9.09 7.35 13.05
N ILE A 46 -7.83 7.59 12.67
CA ILE A 46 -7.27 8.94 12.58
C ILE A 46 -7.05 9.24 11.10
N THR A 47 -7.72 10.28 10.61
CA THR A 47 -7.66 10.66 9.19
C THR A 47 -7.58 12.19 9.04
N GLU A 48 -7.58 12.68 7.80
CA GLU A 48 -7.40 14.10 7.46
C GLU A 48 -8.65 14.67 6.79
N THR A 49 -8.87 15.98 6.91
CA THR A 49 -9.99 16.64 6.20
C THR A 49 -9.93 16.40 4.68
N GLY A 50 -11.04 15.94 4.09
CA GLY A 50 -11.19 15.62 2.66
C GLY A 50 -10.69 14.23 2.26
N SER A 51 -10.38 13.36 3.22
CA SER A 51 -10.09 11.94 2.99
C SER A 51 -11.37 11.13 2.76
N THR A 52 -11.21 9.99 2.09
CA THR A 52 -12.24 8.94 2.03
C THR A 52 -11.67 7.67 2.64
N GLU A 53 -12.31 7.20 3.71
CA GLU A 53 -11.93 5.98 4.42
C GLU A 53 -12.91 4.86 4.07
N GLU A 54 -12.39 3.74 3.55
CA GLU A 54 -13.18 2.53 3.34
C GLU A 54 -13.17 1.70 4.62
N ILE A 55 -14.29 1.69 5.33
CA ILE A 55 -14.40 1.03 6.63
C ILE A 55 -14.95 -0.37 6.42
N GLU A 56 -14.19 -1.37 6.85
CA GLU A 56 -14.56 -2.78 6.79
C GLU A 56 -15.23 -3.24 8.09
N TYR A 57 -16.37 -3.89 7.94
CA TYR A 57 -17.21 -4.44 9.00
C TYR A 57 -17.18 -5.96 8.90
N THR A 58 -16.58 -6.61 9.89
CA THR A 58 -16.49 -8.07 10.00
C THR A 58 -17.58 -8.59 10.92
N LEU A 59 -18.36 -9.56 10.45
CA LEU A 59 -19.43 -10.18 11.23
C LEU A 59 -18.94 -11.48 11.87
N TYR A 60 -19.23 -11.64 13.15
CA TYR A 60 -18.94 -12.86 13.89
C TYR A 60 -20.23 -13.56 14.29
N GLY A 61 -20.20 -14.88 14.35
CA GLY A 61 -21.30 -15.70 14.80
C GLY A 61 -20.82 -16.87 15.65
N ASN A 62 -21.72 -17.36 16.51
CA ASN A 62 -21.47 -18.54 17.34
C ASN A 62 -22.20 -19.75 16.77
N SER A 63 -21.62 -20.94 16.94
CA SER A 63 -22.24 -22.20 16.54
C SER A 63 -22.28 -23.24 17.65
N GLU A 64 -23.44 -23.88 17.78
CA GLU A 64 -23.62 -25.10 18.57
C GLU A 64 -23.77 -26.32 17.63
N PHE A 65 -23.94 -27.51 18.21
CA PHE A 65 -24.21 -28.73 17.44
C PHE A 65 -25.64 -28.71 16.89
N TYR A 66 -25.79 -28.78 15.57
CA TYR A 66 -27.10 -28.82 14.91
C TYR A 66 -27.37 -30.15 14.21
N THR A 67 -28.66 -30.50 14.12
CA THR A 67 -29.15 -31.67 13.38
C THR A 67 -29.21 -31.35 11.88
N PRO A 68 -28.60 -32.15 10.98
CA PRO A 68 -28.52 -31.88 9.54
C PRO A 68 -29.87 -31.56 8.88
N THR A 69 -29.92 -30.50 8.08
CA THR A 69 -31.06 -30.18 7.22
C THR A 69 -31.27 -31.29 6.20
N PHE A 70 -32.54 -31.48 5.82
CA PHE A 70 -32.88 -32.46 4.80
C PHE A 70 -32.24 -32.06 3.47
N ARG A 71 -31.47 -32.96 2.86
CA ARG A 71 -30.85 -32.72 1.55
C ARG A 71 -31.59 -33.49 0.47
N GLU A 72 -31.81 -32.83 -0.66
CA GLU A 72 -32.38 -33.42 -1.86
C GLU A 72 -31.34 -33.39 -2.97
N ILE A 73 -30.95 -34.58 -3.45
CA ILE A 73 -29.94 -34.75 -4.49
C ILE A 73 -30.62 -35.36 -5.71
N VAL A 74 -30.54 -34.70 -6.86
CA VAL A 74 -30.91 -35.31 -8.14
C VAL A 74 -29.64 -35.69 -8.88
N LEU A 75 -29.50 -36.98 -9.16
CA LEU A 75 -28.48 -37.52 -10.05
C LEU A 75 -29.04 -37.55 -11.47
N VAL A 76 -28.48 -36.73 -12.36
CA VAL A 76 -28.82 -36.67 -13.78
C VAL A 76 -27.78 -37.49 -14.54
N LEU A 77 -28.16 -38.72 -14.92
CA LEU A 77 -27.24 -39.77 -15.33
C LEU A 77 -27.37 -40.12 -16.80
N ASP A 78 -26.26 -40.03 -17.53
CA ASP A 78 -26.16 -40.44 -18.93
C ASP A 78 -26.27 -41.95 -19.08
N VAL A 79 -27.17 -42.37 -19.95
CA VAL A 79 -27.41 -43.77 -20.32
C VAL A 79 -27.55 -43.90 -21.84
N SER A 80 -26.92 -42.99 -22.58
CA SER A 80 -26.88 -42.97 -24.05
C SER A 80 -26.09 -44.16 -24.63
N GLY A 81 -26.08 -44.30 -25.96
CA GLY A 81 -25.39 -45.41 -26.63
C GLY A 81 -23.87 -45.44 -26.42
N SER A 82 -23.23 -44.28 -26.29
CA SER A 82 -21.78 -44.18 -26.02
C SER A 82 -21.37 -44.82 -24.69
N MET A 83 -22.32 -44.96 -23.76
CA MET A 83 -22.09 -45.61 -22.46
C MET A 83 -21.83 -47.13 -22.56
N GLU A 84 -22.00 -47.74 -23.74
CA GLU A 84 -21.58 -49.12 -24.02
C GLU A 84 -20.06 -49.23 -24.25
N GLU A 85 -19.38 -48.12 -24.54
CA GLU A 85 -17.94 -48.07 -24.76
C GLU A 85 -17.16 -48.41 -23.48
N ARG A 86 -15.88 -48.75 -23.64
CA ARG A 86 -15.04 -49.24 -22.54
C ARG A 86 -14.33 -48.09 -21.82
N MET A 87 -14.29 -48.19 -20.50
CA MET A 87 -13.40 -47.41 -19.62
C MET A 87 -12.56 -48.40 -18.82
N GLY A 88 -11.30 -48.60 -19.26
CA GLY A 88 -10.45 -49.67 -18.76
C GLY A 88 -11.02 -51.08 -19.03
N ARG A 89 -11.28 -51.85 -17.96
CA ARG A 89 -11.74 -53.24 -18.04
C ARG A 89 -13.26 -53.42 -18.10
N SER A 90 -14.03 -52.38 -17.80
CA SER A 90 -15.49 -52.39 -17.76
C SER A 90 -16.09 -51.44 -18.80
N THR A 91 -17.39 -51.55 -19.07
CA THR A 91 -18.10 -50.53 -19.86
C THR A 91 -18.31 -49.27 -19.02
N ARG A 92 -18.46 -48.10 -19.66
CA ARG A 92 -18.74 -46.84 -18.96
C ARG A 92 -20.00 -46.94 -18.10
N ILE A 93 -21.03 -47.65 -18.58
CA ILE A 93 -22.26 -47.89 -17.80
C ILE A 93 -22.03 -48.76 -16.56
N GLU A 94 -21.14 -49.76 -16.61
CA GLU A 94 -20.79 -50.57 -15.44
C GLU A 94 -20.04 -49.75 -14.40
N VAL A 95 -19.09 -48.93 -14.85
CA VAL A 95 -18.33 -48.00 -13.98
C VAL A 95 -19.27 -47.00 -13.33
N LEU A 96 -20.18 -46.38 -14.09
CA LEU A 96 -21.18 -45.45 -13.57
C LEU A 96 -22.07 -46.12 -12.51
N LYS A 97 -22.60 -47.32 -12.80
CA LYS A 97 -23.44 -48.06 -11.84
C LYS A 97 -22.70 -48.33 -10.53
N LYS A 98 -21.42 -48.70 -10.60
CA LYS A 98 -20.60 -48.97 -9.41
C LYS A 98 -20.37 -47.68 -8.60
N ALA A 99 -19.97 -46.60 -9.26
CA ALA A 99 -19.74 -45.31 -8.61
C ALA A 99 -21.01 -44.73 -7.98
N VAL A 100 -22.16 -44.80 -8.66
CA VAL A 100 -23.45 -44.35 -8.13
C VAL A 100 -23.90 -45.21 -6.94
N ASN A 101 -23.69 -46.53 -6.96
CA ASN A 101 -23.95 -47.37 -5.78
C ASN A 101 -23.07 -46.98 -4.60
N ASN A 102 -21.77 -46.73 -4.82
CA ASN A 102 -20.86 -46.26 -3.78
C ASN A 102 -21.33 -44.91 -3.21
N PHE A 103 -21.76 -43.98 -4.05
CA PHE A 103 -22.32 -42.69 -3.63
C PHE A 103 -23.60 -42.86 -2.80
N VAL A 104 -24.53 -43.73 -3.22
CA VAL A 104 -25.75 -44.03 -2.45
C VAL A 104 -25.41 -44.63 -1.09
N ASP A 105 -24.46 -45.57 -1.04
CA ASP A 105 -24.07 -46.25 0.20
C ASP A 105 -23.47 -45.27 1.22
N GLN A 106 -22.79 -44.24 0.74
CA GLN A 106 -22.23 -43.16 1.54
C GLN A 106 -23.25 -42.27 2.25
N TYR A 107 -24.54 -42.31 1.87
CA TYR A 107 -25.62 -41.55 2.51
C TYR A 107 -26.59 -42.45 3.30
N LYS A 108 -26.33 -43.75 3.38
CA LYS A 108 -27.21 -44.70 4.08
C LYS A 108 -27.35 -44.31 5.56
N GLY A 109 -28.59 -44.12 6.01
CA GLY A 109 -28.91 -43.70 7.38
C GLY A 109 -28.88 -42.17 7.58
N GLU A 110 -28.45 -41.39 6.60
CA GLU A 110 -28.46 -39.93 6.67
C GLU A 110 -29.83 -39.33 6.31
N ASN A 111 -30.07 -38.09 6.74
CA ASN A 111 -31.26 -37.31 6.42
C ASN A 111 -31.21 -36.74 4.99
N VAL A 112 -31.05 -37.63 4.01
CA VAL A 112 -30.87 -37.31 2.59
C VAL A 112 -31.89 -38.08 1.76
N ALA A 113 -32.43 -37.43 0.74
CA ALA A 113 -33.17 -38.07 -0.32
C ALA A 113 -32.47 -37.91 -1.66
N ILE A 114 -32.39 -39.02 -2.40
CA ILE A 114 -31.74 -39.07 -3.71
C ILE A 114 -32.80 -39.44 -4.75
N ASN A 115 -32.84 -38.74 -5.87
CA ASN A 115 -33.63 -39.09 -7.05
C ASN A 115 -32.67 -39.34 -8.23
N ILE A 116 -33.04 -40.27 -9.10
CA ILE A 116 -32.28 -40.61 -10.29
C ILE A 116 -33.11 -40.23 -11.51
N VAL A 117 -32.56 -39.33 -12.31
CA VAL A 117 -33.04 -38.92 -13.63
C VAL A 117 -32.07 -39.47 -14.65
N GLN A 118 -32.45 -40.52 -15.36
CA GLN A 118 -31.59 -41.07 -16.43
C GLN A 118 -31.96 -40.36 -17.73
N TYR A 119 -30.99 -40.09 -18.60
CA TYR A 119 -31.27 -39.46 -19.87
C TYR A 119 -30.54 -40.12 -21.03
N SER A 120 -31.19 -40.08 -22.18
CA SER A 120 -30.70 -40.59 -23.46
C SER A 120 -31.32 -39.73 -24.58
N ASN A 121 -32.24 -40.27 -25.38
CA ASN A 121 -33.10 -39.51 -26.29
C ASN A 121 -33.87 -38.41 -25.52
N SER A 122 -34.37 -38.76 -24.33
CA SER A 122 -35.10 -37.90 -23.40
C SER A 122 -34.91 -38.43 -21.97
N ALA A 123 -35.54 -37.77 -20.98
CA ALA A 123 -35.46 -38.11 -19.56
C ALA A 123 -36.83 -38.37 -18.90
N ASP A 124 -37.73 -39.08 -19.58
CA ASP A 124 -39.10 -39.33 -19.11
C ASP A 124 -39.24 -40.39 -17.98
N ASN A 125 -38.15 -41.02 -17.54
CA ASN A 125 -38.12 -42.10 -16.55
C ASN A 125 -37.83 -41.64 -15.12
N VAL A 126 -38.50 -40.58 -14.69
CA VAL A 126 -38.34 -40.03 -13.34
C VAL A 126 -39.02 -40.94 -12.31
N SER A 127 -38.31 -41.29 -11.24
CA SER A 127 -38.76 -42.27 -10.26
C SER A 127 -39.04 -41.71 -8.85
N GLY A 128 -38.81 -40.40 -8.66
CA GLY A 128 -39.04 -39.69 -7.42
C GLY A 128 -37.90 -39.87 -6.39
N PHE A 129 -38.04 -39.19 -5.25
CA PHE A 129 -37.02 -39.18 -4.20
C PHE A 129 -37.06 -40.44 -3.32
N TYR A 130 -35.94 -41.17 -3.27
CA TYR A 130 -35.69 -42.29 -2.36
C TYR A 130 -35.07 -41.77 -1.06
N ARG A 131 -35.61 -42.13 0.11
CA ARG A 131 -35.04 -41.69 1.41
C ARG A 131 -33.90 -42.61 1.85
N MET A 132 -32.72 -42.03 2.11
CA MET A 132 -31.52 -42.82 2.43
C MET A 132 -31.51 -43.37 3.87
N ASN A 133 -32.36 -42.84 4.75
CA ASN A 133 -32.65 -43.42 6.06
C ASN A 133 -33.73 -44.53 6.03
N ASN A 134 -34.26 -44.88 4.86
CA ASN A 134 -35.23 -45.96 4.68
C ASN A 134 -34.61 -47.12 3.88
N SER A 135 -34.50 -48.29 4.50
CA SER A 135 -33.86 -49.47 3.88
C SER A 135 -34.58 -50.01 2.64
N SER A 136 -35.91 -49.85 2.55
CA SER A 136 -36.69 -50.22 1.37
C SER A 136 -36.37 -49.28 0.21
N ASP A 137 -36.29 -47.98 0.45
CA ASP A 137 -35.95 -47.01 -0.59
C ASP A 137 -34.50 -47.17 -1.07
N VAL A 138 -33.56 -47.46 -0.16
CA VAL A 138 -32.18 -47.85 -0.51
C VAL A 138 -32.16 -49.11 -1.39
N SER A 139 -33.07 -50.05 -1.16
CA SER A 139 -33.17 -51.25 -2.02
C SER A 139 -33.76 -50.93 -3.40
N LYS A 140 -34.77 -50.05 -3.47
CA LYS A 140 -35.39 -49.63 -4.74
C LYS A 140 -34.44 -48.81 -5.61
N ILE A 141 -33.71 -47.84 -5.03
CA ILE A 141 -32.74 -47.05 -5.80
C ILE A 141 -31.64 -47.95 -6.39
N ARG A 142 -31.20 -48.99 -5.67
CA ARG A 142 -30.25 -49.99 -6.18
C ARG A 142 -30.83 -50.79 -7.36
N GLN A 143 -32.11 -51.13 -7.32
CA GLN A 143 -32.79 -51.78 -8.46
C GLN A 143 -32.87 -50.83 -9.66
N THR A 144 -33.17 -49.54 -9.43
CA THR A 144 -33.14 -48.51 -10.47
C THR A 144 -31.76 -48.41 -11.11
N ILE A 145 -30.68 -48.37 -10.31
CA ILE A 145 -29.29 -48.36 -10.81
C ILE A 145 -28.98 -49.63 -11.60
N ALA A 146 -29.33 -50.81 -11.09
CA ALA A 146 -29.08 -52.07 -11.77
C ALA A 146 -29.77 -52.14 -13.15
N SER A 147 -30.97 -51.53 -13.28
CA SER A 147 -31.78 -51.53 -14.50
C SER A 147 -31.25 -50.65 -15.63
N MET A 148 -30.31 -49.74 -15.38
CA MET A 148 -29.76 -48.84 -16.40
C MET A 148 -29.11 -49.63 -17.53
N TYR A 149 -29.32 -49.25 -18.78
CA TYR A 149 -28.64 -49.84 -19.93
C TYR A 149 -28.36 -48.75 -20.98
N PRO A 150 -27.25 -48.87 -21.74
CA PRO A 150 -26.85 -47.86 -22.71
C PRO A 150 -27.71 -47.97 -23.96
N ASN A 151 -28.40 -46.89 -24.35
CA ASN A 151 -29.09 -46.78 -25.63
C ASN A 151 -29.52 -45.34 -25.95
N GLY A 152 -29.60 -44.99 -27.23
CA GLY A 152 -30.11 -43.71 -27.71
C GLY A 152 -29.08 -42.58 -27.76
N ALA A 153 -29.54 -41.37 -28.06
CA ALA A 153 -28.71 -40.17 -28.16
C ALA A 153 -28.33 -39.59 -26.78
N THR A 154 -27.52 -38.53 -26.76
CA THR A 154 -27.06 -37.84 -25.53
C THR A 154 -27.77 -36.49 -25.37
N ASN A 155 -28.99 -36.47 -24.83
CA ASN A 155 -29.80 -35.25 -24.62
C ASN A 155 -29.63 -34.69 -23.20
N ILE A 156 -28.46 -34.10 -22.94
CA ILE A 156 -28.09 -33.51 -21.64
C ILE A 156 -29.11 -32.46 -21.19
N GLY A 157 -29.61 -31.63 -22.12
CA GLY A 157 -30.60 -30.60 -21.83
C GLY A 157 -31.89 -31.17 -21.25
N ASP A 158 -32.38 -32.29 -21.77
CA ASP A 158 -33.61 -32.93 -21.26
C ASP A 158 -33.38 -33.56 -19.88
N GLY A 159 -32.22 -34.20 -19.67
CA GLY A 159 -31.80 -34.68 -18.35
C GLY A 159 -31.78 -33.57 -17.30
N MET A 160 -31.11 -32.46 -17.61
CA MET A 160 -31.06 -31.28 -16.74
C MET A 160 -32.46 -30.67 -16.52
N ARG A 161 -33.30 -30.60 -17.56
CA ARG A 161 -34.66 -30.03 -17.47
C ARG A 161 -35.50 -30.83 -16.48
N ARG A 162 -35.46 -32.15 -16.58
CA ARG A 162 -36.22 -33.03 -15.68
C ARG A 162 -35.66 -32.97 -14.27
N GLY A 163 -34.34 -33.00 -14.10
CA GLY A 163 -33.73 -32.84 -12.78
C GLY A 163 -34.03 -31.49 -12.12
N TYR A 164 -34.07 -30.41 -12.91
CA TYR A 164 -34.44 -29.08 -12.44
C TYR A 164 -35.84 -29.07 -11.85
N TYR A 165 -36.83 -29.63 -12.55
CA TYR A 165 -38.21 -29.63 -12.08
C TYR A 165 -38.45 -30.54 -10.87
N GLU A 166 -37.72 -31.65 -10.73
CA GLU A 166 -37.79 -32.48 -9.52
C GLU A 166 -37.37 -31.67 -8.27
N LEU A 167 -36.32 -30.86 -8.36
CA LEU A 167 -35.87 -30.00 -7.27
C LEU A 167 -36.76 -28.76 -7.09
N ALA A 168 -37.11 -28.08 -8.18
CA ALA A 168 -37.91 -26.85 -8.13
C ALA A 168 -39.33 -27.09 -7.62
N ASN A 169 -39.97 -28.18 -8.05
CA ASN A 169 -41.33 -28.54 -7.66
C ASN A 169 -41.39 -29.35 -6.37
N SER A 170 -40.24 -29.75 -5.79
CA SER A 170 -40.21 -30.47 -4.52
C SER A 170 -41.05 -29.77 -3.44
N PRO A 171 -41.85 -30.53 -2.66
CA PRO A 171 -42.63 -29.99 -1.55
C PRO A 171 -41.74 -29.50 -0.40
N ASN A 172 -40.50 -29.99 -0.29
CA ASN A 172 -39.56 -29.56 0.74
C ASN A 172 -38.89 -28.25 0.28
N LYS A 173 -39.45 -27.11 0.69
CA LYS A 173 -38.96 -25.78 0.30
C LYS A 173 -37.68 -25.38 1.02
N ASP A 174 -37.46 -25.87 2.23
CA ASP A 174 -36.28 -25.59 3.06
C ASP A 174 -35.16 -26.63 2.91
N ALA A 175 -35.29 -27.59 1.98
CA ALA A 175 -34.24 -28.58 1.72
C ALA A 175 -33.06 -27.94 0.96
N ASN A 176 -31.85 -28.35 1.31
CA ASN A 176 -30.65 -28.05 0.52
C ASN A 176 -30.67 -28.91 -0.75
N LYS A 177 -30.71 -28.27 -1.93
CA LYS A 177 -30.99 -28.91 -3.21
C LYS A 177 -29.77 -28.95 -4.11
N PHE A 178 -29.40 -30.15 -4.51
CA PHE A 178 -28.20 -30.39 -5.31
C PHE A 178 -28.55 -31.14 -6.59
N MET A 179 -28.00 -30.69 -7.72
CA MET A 179 -28.08 -31.40 -8.99
C MET A 179 -26.69 -31.87 -9.38
N LEU A 180 -26.53 -33.16 -9.65
CA LEU A 180 -25.29 -33.74 -10.15
C LEU A 180 -25.51 -34.27 -11.56
N VAL A 181 -24.98 -33.55 -12.54
CA VAL A 181 -25.05 -33.91 -13.96
C VAL A 181 -23.83 -34.72 -14.35
N MET A 182 -24.06 -35.89 -14.93
CA MET A 182 -23.02 -36.82 -15.35
C MET A 182 -23.16 -37.14 -16.83
N THR A 183 -22.05 -37.13 -17.57
CA THR A 183 -22.02 -37.50 -18.98
C THR A 183 -20.67 -38.08 -19.38
N ASP A 184 -20.67 -38.99 -20.35
CA ASP A 184 -19.46 -39.46 -21.00
C ASP A 184 -19.08 -38.63 -22.24
N GLY A 185 -19.80 -37.54 -22.55
CA GLY A 185 -19.37 -36.70 -23.66
C GLY A 185 -20.34 -35.62 -24.13
N VAL A 186 -20.33 -35.43 -25.45
CA VAL A 186 -20.84 -34.24 -26.14
C VAL A 186 -22.36 -34.28 -26.26
N PRO A 187 -23.08 -33.17 -25.99
CA PRO A 187 -24.53 -33.11 -26.20
C PRO A 187 -24.86 -33.36 -27.68
N GLN A 188 -25.73 -34.32 -27.93
CA GLN A 188 -26.14 -34.72 -29.28
C GLN A 188 -27.63 -34.47 -29.54
N GLY A 189 -28.47 -34.48 -28.51
CA GLY A 189 -29.93 -34.32 -28.62
C GLY A 189 -30.45 -33.03 -28.01
N PHE A 190 -31.54 -32.50 -28.59
CA PHE A 190 -32.37 -31.46 -28.00
C PHE A 190 -33.86 -31.72 -28.20
N THR A 191 -34.66 -31.30 -27.24
CA THR A 191 -36.12 -31.46 -27.24
C THR A 191 -36.79 -30.17 -27.69
N THR A 192 -37.71 -30.27 -28.65
CA THR A 192 -38.33 -29.11 -29.30
C THR A 192 -39.81 -29.35 -29.63
N TYR A 193 -40.54 -28.27 -29.86
CA TYR A 193 -41.89 -28.28 -30.42
C TYR A 193 -41.86 -28.12 -31.94
N ASN A 194 -42.74 -28.84 -32.64
CA ASN A 194 -42.98 -28.70 -34.08
C ASN A 194 -41.72 -28.82 -34.96
N LYS A 195 -40.72 -29.60 -34.52
CA LYS A 195 -39.42 -29.75 -35.21
C LYS A 195 -38.63 -28.44 -35.37
N SER A 196 -38.92 -27.43 -34.56
CA SER A 196 -38.18 -26.17 -34.58
C SER A 196 -36.75 -26.38 -34.07
N LEU A 197 -35.78 -25.65 -34.61
CA LEU A 197 -34.41 -25.69 -34.10
C LEU A 197 -34.18 -24.76 -32.91
N THR A 198 -35.18 -23.94 -32.54
CA THR A 198 -35.04 -22.92 -31.50
C THR A 198 -36.21 -22.86 -30.52
N ASP A 199 -37.34 -23.54 -30.80
CA ASP A 199 -38.50 -23.64 -29.92
C ASP A 199 -38.37 -24.80 -28.94
N TYR A 200 -37.38 -24.67 -28.06
CA TYR A 200 -37.02 -25.72 -27.11
C TYR A 200 -38.12 -26.00 -26.09
N LYS A 201 -38.26 -27.27 -25.71
CA LYS A 201 -39.15 -27.66 -24.61
C LYS A 201 -38.51 -27.30 -23.28
N LEU A 202 -39.08 -26.31 -22.59
CA LEU A 202 -38.57 -25.82 -21.30
C LEU A 202 -39.47 -26.14 -20.10
N ASP A 203 -40.71 -26.57 -20.30
CA ASP A 203 -41.65 -26.92 -19.22
C ASP A 203 -41.39 -28.31 -18.61
N SER A 204 -42.11 -28.67 -17.53
CA SER A 204 -41.92 -29.91 -16.78
C SER A 204 -42.52 -31.17 -17.42
N GLY A 205 -43.32 -31.04 -18.48
CA GLY A 205 -44.06 -32.15 -19.06
C GLY A 205 -43.17 -33.23 -19.68
N ASP A 206 -43.71 -34.44 -19.76
CA ASP A 206 -43.09 -35.57 -20.46
C ASP A 206 -43.00 -35.31 -21.97
N THR A 207 -41.97 -35.89 -22.59
CA THR A 207 -41.79 -35.85 -24.05
C THR A 207 -42.62 -36.93 -24.76
N GLY A 208 -42.93 -38.03 -24.08
CA GLY A 208 -43.45 -39.26 -24.66
C GLY A 208 -42.41 -40.09 -25.40
N ILE A 209 -41.13 -39.73 -25.31
CA ILE A 209 -40.00 -40.39 -25.93
C ILE A 209 -39.27 -41.18 -24.85
N THR A 210 -38.73 -42.35 -25.21
CA THR A 210 -37.96 -43.22 -24.33
C THR A 210 -36.68 -43.66 -25.03
N GLN A 211 -35.77 -44.32 -24.31
CA GLN A 211 -34.61 -45.00 -24.90
C GLN A 211 -34.97 -45.96 -26.04
N LYS A 212 -36.17 -46.54 -26.06
CA LYS A 212 -36.60 -47.53 -27.07
C LYS A 212 -37.40 -46.92 -28.21
N THR A 213 -37.67 -45.61 -28.17
CA THR A 213 -38.41 -44.94 -29.23
C THR A 213 -37.60 -44.99 -30.52
N PRO A 214 -38.16 -45.50 -31.64
CA PRO A 214 -37.45 -45.53 -32.91
C PRO A 214 -37.25 -44.11 -33.45
N PHE A 215 -36.16 -43.91 -34.20
CA PHE A 215 -35.91 -42.67 -34.93
C PHE A 215 -36.19 -42.83 -36.42
N GLU A 216 -36.42 -41.69 -37.08
CA GLU A 216 -36.37 -41.56 -38.53
C GLU A 216 -35.35 -40.48 -38.91
N THR A 217 -34.78 -40.56 -40.11
CA THR A 217 -33.89 -39.51 -40.63
C THR A 217 -34.71 -38.29 -41.03
N TYR A 218 -34.40 -37.13 -40.44
CA TYR A 218 -34.98 -35.84 -40.81
C TYR A 218 -33.94 -34.99 -41.52
N ARG A 219 -34.26 -34.53 -42.74
CA ARG A 219 -33.41 -33.63 -43.52
C ARG A 219 -34.06 -32.26 -43.65
N ARG A 220 -33.34 -31.22 -43.27
CA ARG A 220 -33.73 -29.83 -43.45
C ARG A 220 -32.89 -29.20 -44.55
N SER A 221 -33.53 -28.73 -45.62
CA SER A 221 -32.83 -28.06 -46.72
C SER A 221 -32.30 -26.69 -46.26
N LEU A 222 -31.04 -26.40 -46.60
CA LEU A 222 -30.39 -25.10 -46.45
C LEU A 222 -30.23 -24.36 -47.79
N GLY A 223 -30.82 -24.88 -48.87
CA GLY A 223 -30.65 -24.37 -50.23
C GLY A 223 -30.51 -25.49 -51.27
N TRP A 224 -30.07 -25.13 -52.48
CA TRP A 224 -30.17 -25.95 -53.69
C TRP A 224 -29.41 -27.30 -53.64
N LEU A 225 -28.40 -27.45 -52.78
CA LEU A 225 -27.59 -28.69 -52.68
C LEU A 225 -27.08 -29.01 -51.27
N SER A 226 -27.59 -28.37 -50.22
CA SER A 226 -27.15 -28.58 -48.83
C SER A 226 -28.34 -28.91 -47.91
N TYR A 227 -28.11 -29.85 -47.00
CA TYR A 227 -29.07 -30.26 -45.99
C TYR A 227 -28.38 -30.51 -44.66
N GLU A 228 -29.07 -30.17 -43.58
CA GLU A 228 -28.76 -30.68 -42.25
C GLU A 228 -29.55 -31.96 -42.04
N GLU A 229 -28.90 -32.97 -41.45
CA GLU A 229 -29.51 -34.25 -41.14
C GLU A 229 -29.57 -34.44 -39.62
N TYR A 230 -30.69 -34.99 -39.15
CA TYR A 230 -30.96 -35.28 -37.75
C TYR A 230 -31.58 -36.66 -37.62
N PHE A 231 -31.26 -37.39 -36.54
CA PHE A 231 -32.09 -38.49 -36.09
C PHE A 231 -33.26 -37.91 -35.29
N MET A 232 -34.48 -38.09 -35.81
CA MET A 232 -35.68 -37.51 -35.22
C MET A 232 -36.51 -38.58 -34.50
N TYR A 233 -36.79 -38.33 -33.23
CA TYR A 233 -37.68 -39.14 -32.40
C TYR A 233 -39.01 -38.39 -32.22
N LYS A 234 -40.13 -39.07 -32.48
CA LYS A 234 -41.47 -38.48 -32.38
C LYS A 234 -42.06 -38.74 -31.00
N GLY A 235 -42.40 -37.67 -30.30
CA GLY A 235 -43.10 -37.67 -29.01
C GLY A 235 -44.60 -37.38 -29.15
N ARG A 236 -45.23 -37.01 -28.03
CA ARG A 236 -46.65 -36.61 -27.99
C ARG A 236 -46.80 -35.12 -28.29
N ASN A 237 -47.99 -34.68 -28.71
CA ASN A 237 -48.35 -33.25 -28.81
C ASN A 237 -47.33 -32.38 -29.58
N ASN A 238 -46.87 -32.87 -30.74
CA ASN A 238 -45.85 -32.24 -31.58
C ASN A 238 -44.46 -32.06 -30.94
N ILE A 239 -44.19 -32.72 -29.81
CA ILE A 239 -42.84 -32.79 -29.22
C ILE A 239 -41.98 -33.71 -30.08
N THR A 240 -40.78 -33.27 -30.39
CA THR A 240 -39.77 -34.07 -31.08
C THR A 240 -38.43 -33.92 -30.38
N VAL A 241 -37.64 -34.99 -30.36
CA VAL A 241 -36.21 -34.89 -30.09
C VAL A 241 -35.49 -34.96 -31.43
N LEU A 242 -34.61 -34.00 -31.67
CA LEU A 242 -33.70 -33.98 -32.81
C LEU A 242 -32.30 -34.26 -32.27
N ALA A 243 -31.69 -35.33 -32.76
CA ALA A 243 -30.29 -35.63 -32.49
C ALA A 243 -29.44 -35.25 -33.70
N GLU A 244 -28.48 -34.36 -33.49
CA GLU A 244 -27.59 -33.86 -34.53
C GLU A 244 -26.71 -35.02 -35.06
N THR A 245 -26.57 -35.14 -36.39
CA THR A 245 -25.67 -36.15 -37.01
C THR A 245 -24.32 -35.55 -37.45
N THR A 246 -24.14 -34.25 -37.25
CA THR A 246 -22.88 -33.52 -37.46
C THR A 246 -21.74 -34.08 -36.59
N GLY A 247 -20.48 -33.74 -36.89
CA GLY A 247 -19.35 -34.17 -36.06
C GLY A 247 -19.39 -33.60 -34.64
N GLU A 248 -18.64 -34.19 -33.72
CA GLU A 248 -18.57 -33.81 -32.30
C GLU A 248 -18.17 -32.34 -32.05
N ASN A 249 -17.59 -31.66 -33.04
CA ASN A 249 -17.18 -30.27 -32.95
C ASN A 249 -18.26 -29.26 -33.41
N ASN A 250 -19.45 -29.71 -33.82
CA ASN A 250 -20.51 -28.84 -34.32
C ASN A 250 -21.90 -29.28 -33.82
N ARG A 251 -22.22 -28.91 -32.57
CA ARG A 251 -23.49 -29.21 -31.87
C ARG A 251 -24.24 -27.95 -31.40
N PRO A 252 -24.54 -26.97 -32.29
CA PRO A 252 -25.06 -25.67 -31.88
C PRO A 252 -26.39 -25.77 -31.12
N TYR A 253 -27.31 -26.63 -31.58
CA TYR A 253 -28.67 -26.68 -31.02
C TYR A 253 -28.73 -27.47 -29.72
N SER A 254 -28.03 -28.60 -29.65
CA SER A 254 -27.95 -29.40 -28.41
C SER A 254 -27.24 -28.63 -27.29
N LEU A 255 -26.17 -27.89 -27.63
CA LEU A 255 -25.50 -27.01 -26.68
C LEU A 255 -26.38 -25.84 -26.24
N GLU A 256 -27.04 -25.15 -27.18
CA GLU A 256 -27.91 -24.02 -26.84
C GLU A 256 -29.06 -24.46 -25.94
N TYR A 257 -29.68 -25.62 -26.23
CA TYR A 257 -30.72 -26.18 -25.39
C TYR A 257 -30.24 -26.42 -23.96
N ALA A 258 -29.13 -27.13 -23.79
CA ALA A 258 -28.55 -27.40 -22.47
C ALA A 258 -28.16 -26.10 -21.74
N LYS A 259 -27.66 -25.09 -22.46
CA LYS A 259 -27.36 -23.77 -21.88
C LYS A 259 -28.59 -23.02 -21.41
N LYS A 260 -29.72 -23.09 -22.13
CA LYS A 260 -30.98 -22.47 -21.67
C LYS A 260 -31.47 -23.10 -20.37
N ILE A 261 -31.35 -24.43 -20.23
CA ILE A 261 -31.65 -25.11 -18.97
C ILE A 261 -30.64 -24.74 -17.89
N GLY A 262 -29.35 -24.60 -18.24
CA GLY A 262 -28.33 -24.05 -17.36
C GLY A 262 -28.73 -22.69 -16.81
N THR A 263 -29.18 -21.76 -17.66
CA THR A 263 -29.70 -20.46 -17.20
C THR A 263 -30.88 -20.61 -16.25
N MET A 264 -31.82 -21.54 -16.49
CA MET A 264 -32.93 -21.80 -15.55
C MET A 264 -32.44 -22.27 -14.17
N ILE A 265 -31.40 -23.10 -14.13
CA ILE A 265 -30.76 -23.54 -12.88
C ILE A 265 -30.09 -22.34 -12.18
N LYS A 266 -29.33 -21.53 -12.92
CA LYS A 266 -28.68 -20.32 -12.42
C LYS A 266 -29.67 -19.34 -11.79
N ASP A 267 -30.81 -19.12 -12.45
CA ASP A 267 -31.84 -18.19 -11.98
C ASP A 267 -32.54 -18.69 -10.70
N ASN A 268 -32.47 -20.00 -10.44
CA ASN A 268 -32.96 -20.63 -9.22
C ASN A 268 -31.84 -20.80 -8.18
N LYS A 269 -31.62 -19.75 -7.38
CA LYS A 269 -30.56 -19.68 -6.34
C LYS A 269 -30.59 -20.80 -5.28
N ASN A 270 -31.67 -21.61 -5.23
CA ASN A 270 -31.80 -22.70 -4.27
C ASN A 270 -31.20 -24.03 -4.76
N ILE A 271 -30.84 -24.15 -6.04
CA ILE A 271 -30.27 -25.37 -6.62
C ILE A 271 -28.77 -25.17 -6.86
N LYS A 272 -27.93 -25.98 -6.22
CA LYS A 272 -26.49 -25.99 -6.47
C LYS A 272 -26.13 -27.10 -7.48
N PRO A 273 -25.66 -26.76 -8.70
CA PRO A 273 -25.30 -27.74 -9.71
C PRO A 273 -23.83 -28.17 -9.63
N PHE A 274 -23.58 -29.41 -10.01
CA PHE A 274 -22.26 -30.01 -10.20
C PHE A 274 -22.24 -30.80 -11.49
N PHE A 275 -21.12 -30.79 -12.19
CA PHE A 275 -20.96 -31.46 -13.48
C PHE A 275 -19.77 -32.41 -13.42
N ILE A 276 -19.96 -33.67 -13.78
CA ILE A 276 -18.90 -34.67 -13.90
C ILE A 276 -18.89 -35.18 -15.34
N GLY A 277 -17.78 -34.95 -16.03
CA GLY A 277 -17.48 -35.61 -17.28
C GLY A 277 -16.65 -36.85 -16.98
N PHE A 278 -17.02 -38.00 -17.55
CA PHE A 278 -16.26 -39.23 -17.33
C PHE A 278 -16.06 -40.02 -18.63
N SER A 279 -14.88 -39.85 -19.23
CA SER A 279 -14.35 -40.70 -20.30
C SER A 279 -12.91 -40.30 -20.63
N ASP A 280 -12.12 -41.22 -21.17
CA ASP A 280 -10.72 -41.00 -21.55
C ASP A 280 -10.58 -40.23 -22.87
N ASP A 281 -11.67 -40.13 -23.63
CA ASP A 281 -11.76 -39.62 -25.01
C ASP A 281 -12.85 -38.54 -25.22
N ALA A 282 -13.53 -38.10 -24.15
CA ALA A 282 -14.62 -37.13 -24.26
C ALA A 282 -14.15 -35.70 -24.59
N ASN A 283 -14.80 -35.06 -25.58
CA ASN A 283 -14.70 -33.62 -25.78
C ASN A 283 -15.58 -32.86 -24.78
N LEU A 284 -15.01 -32.55 -23.61
CA LEU A 284 -15.73 -31.93 -22.49
C LEU A 284 -15.78 -30.39 -22.54
N ASP A 285 -15.37 -29.75 -23.64
CA ASP A 285 -15.52 -28.29 -23.83
C ASP A 285 -17.01 -27.88 -23.80
N TYR A 286 -17.88 -28.70 -24.38
CA TYR A 286 -19.32 -28.51 -24.32
C TYR A 286 -19.84 -28.57 -22.88
N LEU A 287 -19.39 -29.56 -22.09
CA LEU A 287 -19.76 -29.69 -20.69
C LEU A 287 -19.33 -28.46 -19.88
N ASN A 288 -18.12 -27.93 -20.15
CA ASN A 288 -17.65 -26.70 -19.53
C ASN A 288 -18.57 -25.51 -19.86
N LYS A 289 -18.94 -25.34 -21.14
CA LYS A 289 -19.86 -24.26 -21.57
C LYS A 289 -21.24 -24.36 -20.93
N ILE A 290 -21.74 -25.58 -20.73
CA ILE A 290 -23.01 -25.84 -20.03
C ILE A 290 -22.86 -25.51 -18.54
N ALA A 291 -21.79 -25.98 -17.89
CA ALA A 291 -21.52 -25.72 -16.48
C ALA A 291 -21.37 -24.21 -16.18
N VAL A 292 -20.71 -23.46 -17.08
CA VAL A 292 -20.64 -21.99 -17.03
C VAL A 292 -22.05 -21.37 -17.08
N SER A 293 -22.92 -21.84 -17.98
CA SER A 293 -24.28 -21.28 -18.09
C SER A 293 -25.15 -21.54 -16.84
N ALA A 294 -24.87 -22.63 -16.13
CA ALA A 294 -25.54 -22.99 -14.87
C ALA A 294 -24.95 -22.30 -13.63
N ASN A 295 -23.91 -21.48 -13.79
CA ASN A 295 -23.18 -20.85 -12.68
C ASN A 295 -22.64 -21.87 -11.67
N ALA A 296 -22.15 -23.01 -12.16
CA ALA A 296 -21.46 -24.00 -11.33
C ALA A 296 -20.10 -23.46 -10.84
N GLU A 297 -19.64 -24.01 -9.72
CA GLU A 297 -18.38 -23.62 -9.08
C GLU A 297 -17.18 -24.15 -9.88
N ALA A 298 -16.15 -23.31 -10.08
CA ALA A 298 -14.93 -23.74 -10.76
C ALA A 298 -14.21 -24.85 -9.98
N VAL A 299 -13.74 -25.88 -10.69
CA VAL A 299 -12.91 -26.96 -10.12
C VAL A 299 -11.44 -26.55 -10.17
N VAL A 300 -11.00 -25.97 -11.29
CA VAL A 300 -9.73 -25.24 -11.46
C VAL A 300 -9.98 -23.99 -12.31
N ALA A 301 -9.06 -23.02 -12.34
CA ALA A 301 -9.29 -21.67 -12.89
C ALA A 301 -9.97 -21.61 -14.29
N SER A 302 -9.79 -22.60 -15.15
CA SER A 302 -10.39 -22.66 -16.50
C SER A 302 -11.47 -23.74 -16.71
N ARG A 303 -11.78 -24.55 -15.68
CA ARG A 303 -12.64 -25.74 -15.79
C ARG A 303 -13.66 -25.82 -14.65
N ILE A 304 -14.94 -25.93 -15.00
CA ILE A 304 -16.09 -25.89 -14.07
C ILE A 304 -16.72 -27.29 -13.84
N TYR A 305 -16.22 -28.33 -14.50
CA TYR A 305 -16.66 -29.71 -14.31
C TYR A 305 -15.54 -30.57 -13.72
N TYR A 306 -15.88 -31.64 -13.01
CA TYR A 306 -14.94 -32.68 -12.58
C TYR A 306 -14.68 -33.65 -13.73
N ASP A 307 -13.42 -34.04 -13.92
CA ASP A 307 -12.96 -34.84 -15.06
C ASP A 307 -12.48 -36.17 -14.48
N ALA A 308 -12.97 -37.27 -15.00
CA ALA A 308 -12.69 -38.60 -14.50
C ALA A 308 -12.42 -39.58 -15.66
N LYS A 309 -11.18 -40.05 -15.76
CA LYS A 309 -10.68 -40.96 -16.81
C LYS A 309 -10.49 -42.39 -16.30
N SER A 310 -11.06 -42.68 -15.14
CA SER A 310 -11.00 -44.00 -14.54
C SER A 310 -12.12 -44.18 -13.53
N GLU A 311 -12.35 -45.42 -13.13
CA GLU A 311 -13.29 -45.73 -12.07
C GLU A 311 -12.85 -45.07 -10.74
N GLU A 312 -11.55 -45.07 -10.46
CA GLU A 312 -10.95 -44.45 -9.28
C GLU A 312 -11.17 -42.93 -9.27
N GLU A 313 -10.87 -42.25 -10.38
CA GLU A 313 -11.10 -40.81 -10.52
C GLU A 313 -12.58 -40.44 -10.44
N LEU A 314 -13.47 -41.29 -10.96
CA LEU A 314 -14.91 -41.06 -10.86
C LEU A 314 -15.37 -41.14 -9.40
N ASN A 315 -14.94 -42.16 -8.67
CA ASN A 315 -15.21 -42.27 -7.23
C ASN A 315 -14.62 -41.07 -6.45
N GLN A 316 -13.43 -40.60 -6.84
CA GLN A 316 -12.83 -39.40 -6.25
C GLN A 316 -13.67 -38.15 -6.52
N ALA A 317 -14.11 -37.92 -7.76
CA ALA A 317 -14.98 -36.80 -8.12
C ALA A 317 -16.29 -36.80 -7.31
N PHE A 318 -16.90 -37.96 -7.10
CA PHE A 318 -18.06 -38.10 -6.20
C PHE A 318 -17.76 -37.73 -4.75
N ASN A 319 -16.60 -38.12 -4.23
CA ASN A 319 -16.17 -37.76 -2.87
C ASN A 319 -15.92 -36.25 -2.74
N GLU A 320 -15.28 -35.63 -3.74
CA GLU A 320 -15.07 -34.18 -3.78
C GLU A 320 -16.39 -33.43 -3.87
N VAL A 321 -17.30 -33.86 -4.74
CA VAL A 321 -18.65 -33.29 -4.86
C VAL A 321 -19.40 -33.42 -3.54
N LYS A 322 -19.38 -34.59 -2.88
CA LYS A 322 -19.99 -34.79 -1.57
C LYS A 322 -19.44 -33.81 -0.54
N ALA A 323 -18.13 -33.60 -0.51
CA ALA A 323 -17.48 -32.63 0.38
C ALA A 323 -17.90 -31.18 0.09
N LYS A 324 -18.49 -30.88 -1.07
CA LYS A 324 -19.10 -29.58 -1.41
C LYS A 324 -20.62 -29.51 -1.17
N MET A 325 -21.26 -30.63 -0.87
CA MET A 325 -22.68 -30.76 -0.48
C MET A 325 -22.84 -30.73 1.06
N LEU A 326 -22.08 -29.85 1.72
CA LEU A 326 -22.14 -29.64 3.17
C LEU A 326 -23.45 -28.98 3.56
N ASP A 327 -23.88 -29.22 4.81
CA ASP A 327 -25.06 -28.56 5.34
C ASP A 327 -24.76 -27.07 5.48
N GLU A 328 -25.52 -26.24 4.76
CA GLU A 328 -25.50 -24.79 4.88
C GLU A 328 -26.87 -24.29 5.34
N TYR A 329 -26.88 -23.40 6.33
CA TYR A 329 -28.07 -22.85 6.96
C TYR A 329 -28.09 -21.34 6.76
N GLN A 330 -29.07 -20.85 6.01
CA GLN A 330 -29.17 -19.42 5.69
C GLN A 330 -29.87 -18.66 6.83
N PHE A 331 -29.25 -17.57 7.27
CA PHE A 331 -29.96 -16.56 8.06
C PHE A 331 -30.95 -15.83 7.13
N LYS A 332 -32.14 -15.53 7.65
CA LYS A 332 -33.20 -14.82 6.93
C LYS A 332 -33.27 -13.38 7.45
N ASN A 333 -33.77 -12.45 6.62
CA ASN A 333 -34.01 -11.06 7.01
C ASN A 333 -32.80 -10.34 7.64
N VAL A 334 -31.57 -10.66 7.23
CA VAL A 334 -30.35 -10.05 7.75
C VAL A 334 -30.28 -8.60 7.26
N LYS A 335 -30.60 -7.65 8.14
CA LYS A 335 -30.71 -6.23 7.82
C LYS A 335 -29.78 -5.41 8.71
N TYR A 336 -28.90 -4.65 8.07
CA TYR A 336 -28.04 -3.67 8.68
C TYR A 336 -28.72 -2.31 8.74
N GLU A 337 -28.58 -1.60 9.86
CA GLU A 337 -28.91 -0.18 9.93
C GLU A 337 -27.98 0.61 10.85
N GLU A 338 -27.64 1.83 10.43
CA GLU A 338 -26.82 2.75 11.22
C GLU A 338 -27.14 4.21 10.89
N ILE A 339 -27.03 5.09 11.88
CA ILE A 339 -27.13 6.54 11.71
C ILE A 339 -25.73 7.12 11.61
N ILE A 340 -25.47 7.84 10.51
CA ILE A 340 -24.18 8.46 10.23
C ILE A 340 -24.08 9.84 10.92
N PRO A 341 -22.92 10.16 11.52
CA PRO A 341 -22.67 11.47 12.13
C PRO A 341 -22.88 12.62 11.14
N VAL A 342 -23.20 13.81 11.68
CA VAL A 342 -23.29 15.03 10.87
C VAL A 342 -21.89 15.39 10.36
N GLY A 343 -21.76 15.86 9.12
CA GLY A 343 -20.48 16.26 8.51
C GLY A 343 -19.72 15.12 7.81
N VAL A 344 -20.31 13.92 7.75
CA VAL A 344 -19.76 12.76 7.04
C VAL A 344 -20.60 12.47 5.79
N ASN A 345 -19.93 12.36 4.65
CA ASN A 345 -20.49 11.91 3.39
C ASN A 345 -20.36 10.40 3.26
N VAL A 346 -21.35 9.76 2.64
CA VAL A 346 -21.35 8.32 2.34
C VAL A 346 -21.05 8.17 0.85
N GLY A 347 -20.00 7.40 0.53
CA GLY A 347 -19.61 7.15 -0.86
C GLY A 347 -20.45 6.03 -1.51
N ASP A 348 -19.85 5.35 -2.49
CA ASP A 348 -20.52 4.28 -3.24
C ASP A 348 -20.86 3.09 -2.33
N LEU A 349 -22.15 2.76 -2.27
CA LEU A 349 -22.65 1.68 -1.43
C LEU A 349 -22.65 0.33 -2.16
N PRO A 350 -22.42 -0.78 -1.43
CA PRO A 350 -22.53 -2.12 -1.99
C PRO A 350 -23.97 -2.46 -2.41
N GLU A 351 -24.12 -3.48 -3.27
CA GLU A 351 -25.44 -3.92 -3.74
C GLU A 351 -26.37 -4.28 -2.57
N GLY A 352 -27.61 -3.79 -2.62
CA GLY A 352 -28.60 -4.00 -1.55
C GLY A 352 -28.52 -3.03 -0.38
N PHE A 353 -27.62 -2.03 -0.43
CA PHE A 353 -27.55 -0.94 0.54
C PHE A 353 -28.09 0.38 -0.03
N SER A 354 -28.58 1.24 0.87
CA SER A 354 -29.09 2.57 0.54
C SER A 354 -28.83 3.55 1.68
N TYR A 355 -28.61 4.82 1.32
CA TYR A 355 -28.43 5.93 2.26
C TYR A 355 -29.58 6.93 2.10
N ASN A 356 -30.17 7.34 3.22
CA ASN A 356 -31.18 8.38 3.27
C ASN A 356 -30.59 9.65 3.88
N GLU A 357 -30.30 10.65 3.04
CA GLU A 357 -29.66 11.91 3.46
C GLU A 357 -30.42 12.66 4.56
N LYS A 358 -31.77 12.67 4.52
CA LYS A 358 -32.59 13.41 5.49
C LYS A 358 -32.50 12.83 6.90
N SER A 359 -32.48 11.50 6.99
CA SER A 359 -32.34 10.78 8.27
C SER A 359 -30.91 10.42 8.62
N ARG A 360 -29.96 10.64 7.69
CA ARG A 360 -28.57 10.16 7.72
C ARG A 360 -28.46 8.67 8.01
N LYS A 361 -29.46 7.89 7.60
CA LYS A 361 -29.53 6.46 7.93
C LYS A 361 -29.07 5.63 6.74
N ILE A 362 -28.08 4.77 6.96
CA ILE A 362 -27.75 3.68 6.06
C ILE A 362 -28.63 2.48 6.41
N THR A 363 -29.18 1.82 5.40
CA THR A 363 -29.86 0.52 5.54
C THR A 363 -29.45 -0.42 4.43
N GLY A 364 -29.30 -1.70 4.73
CA GLY A 364 -28.98 -2.70 3.71
C GLY A 364 -29.28 -4.12 4.11
N THR A 365 -29.29 -5.02 3.13
CA THR A 365 -29.47 -6.46 3.35
C THR A 365 -28.15 -7.20 3.14
N LEU A 366 -27.84 -8.12 4.03
CA LEU A 366 -26.65 -8.97 3.94
C LEU A 366 -27.05 -10.43 3.70
N SER A 367 -26.12 -11.22 3.16
CA SER A 367 -26.24 -12.68 3.15
C SER A 367 -25.34 -13.24 4.23
N ALA A 368 -25.90 -14.06 5.11
CA ALA A 368 -25.15 -14.75 6.15
C ALA A 368 -25.64 -16.20 6.24
N SER A 369 -24.71 -17.12 6.43
CA SER A 369 -25.02 -18.54 6.57
C SER A 369 -24.13 -19.23 7.59
N MET A 370 -24.47 -20.47 7.93
CA MET A 370 -23.61 -21.36 8.69
C MET A 370 -23.33 -22.59 7.88
N ARG A 371 -22.07 -22.97 7.72
CA ARG A 371 -21.67 -24.14 6.94
C ARG A 371 -20.99 -25.16 7.82
N LYS A 372 -21.36 -26.43 7.69
CA LYS A 372 -20.76 -27.51 8.46
C LYS A 372 -19.26 -27.64 8.14
N ASN A 373 -18.42 -27.56 9.16
CA ASN A 373 -17.00 -27.85 9.10
C ASN A 373 -16.79 -29.38 9.15
N PRO A 374 -16.20 -30.00 8.11
CA PRO A 374 -16.00 -31.45 8.06
C PRO A 374 -14.95 -31.97 9.04
N GLN A 375 -14.04 -31.11 9.52
CA GLN A 375 -12.96 -31.51 10.45
C GLN A 375 -13.44 -31.55 11.90
N THR A 376 -14.22 -30.54 12.32
CA THR A 376 -14.71 -30.46 13.71
C THR A 376 -16.15 -30.88 13.89
N ASN A 377 -16.87 -31.10 12.80
CA ASN A 377 -18.30 -31.40 12.81
C ASN A 377 -19.15 -30.28 13.47
N ARG A 378 -18.57 -29.07 13.63
CA ARG A 378 -19.24 -27.83 14.04
C ARG A 378 -19.66 -27.03 12.80
N TYR A 379 -20.36 -25.93 12.99
CA TYR A 379 -20.75 -25.05 11.88
C TYR A 379 -19.95 -23.75 11.91
N ASP A 380 -19.30 -23.39 10.81
CA ASP A 380 -18.61 -22.13 10.68
C ASP A 380 -19.59 -21.06 10.20
N PHE A 381 -19.56 -19.88 10.82
CA PHE A 381 -20.32 -18.73 10.35
C PHE A 381 -19.67 -18.15 9.09
N ILE A 382 -20.49 -17.85 8.08
CA ILE A 382 -20.05 -17.31 6.79
C ILE A 382 -20.83 -16.04 6.51
N CYS A 383 -20.12 -14.94 6.35
CA CYS A 383 -20.66 -13.67 5.86
C CYS A 383 -19.53 -12.90 5.18
N GLU A 384 -19.82 -12.29 4.04
CA GLU A 384 -18.86 -11.40 3.39
C GLU A 384 -18.69 -10.11 4.21
N PRO A 385 -17.46 -9.61 4.40
CA PRO A 385 -17.24 -8.33 5.04
C PRO A 385 -18.00 -7.20 4.32
N LEU A 386 -18.64 -6.34 5.09
CA LEU A 386 -19.30 -5.15 4.57
C LEU A 386 -18.25 -4.03 4.51
N LYS A 387 -18.09 -3.39 3.34
CA LYS A 387 -17.19 -2.24 3.15
C LYS A 387 -18.01 -1.01 2.81
N ILE A 388 -17.83 0.08 3.55
CA ILE A 388 -18.53 1.34 3.30
C ILE A 388 -17.50 2.48 3.27
N PRO A 389 -17.40 3.23 2.16
CA PRO A 389 -16.58 4.43 2.09
C PRO A 389 -17.27 5.62 2.76
N TYR A 390 -16.55 6.32 3.63
CA TYR A 390 -16.98 7.56 4.25
C TYR A 390 -16.00 8.69 3.94
N GLU A 391 -16.52 9.85 3.56
CA GLU A 391 -15.74 11.05 3.32
C GLU A 391 -15.97 12.06 4.43
N PHE A 392 -14.88 12.62 4.96
CA PHE A 392 -14.90 13.53 6.11
C PHE A 392 -14.52 14.94 5.68
N LEU A 393 -15.47 15.88 5.73
CA LEU A 393 -15.28 17.21 5.14
C LEU A 393 -14.78 18.29 6.09
N GLU A 394 -14.87 18.06 7.41
CA GLU A 394 -14.49 19.03 8.43
C GLU A 394 -13.56 18.39 9.46
N GLU A 395 -12.76 19.21 10.13
CA GLU A 395 -11.93 18.77 11.27
C GLU A 395 -12.83 18.49 12.48
N GLY A 396 -12.53 17.43 13.23
CA GLY A 396 -13.25 17.10 14.45
C GLY A 396 -13.31 15.62 14.78
N GLU A 397 -13.98 15.29 15.88
CA GLU A 397 -14.25 13.91 16.29
C GLU A 397 -15.67 13.50 15.88
N TYR A 398 -15.78 12.39 15.14
CA TYR A 398 -17.03 11.80 14.69
C TYR A 398 -17.24 10.47 15.41
N LEU A 399 -18.38 10.33 16.10
CA LEU A 399 -18.72 9.13 16.86
C LEU A 399 -19.81 8.34 16.15
N PHE A 400 -19.49 7.10 15.75
CA PHE A 400 -20.41 6.12 15.21
C PHE A 400 -20.79 5.14 16.32
N ASN A 401 -22.02 5.20 16.83
CA ASN A 401 -22.43 4.48 18.04
C ASN A 401 -23.88 3.94 18.02
N ASN A 402 -24.45 3.74 16.84
CA ASN A 402 -25.85 3.30 16.68
C ASN A 402 -26.01 2.30 15.53
N GLY A 403 -24.93 1.57 15.19
CA GLY A 403 -24.98 0.51 14.21
C GLY A 403 -25.56 -0.76 14.82
N LYS A 404 -26.53 -1.37 14.13
CA LYS A 404 -27.06 -2.68 14.53
C LYS A 404 -27.47 -3.50 13.33
N LEU A 405 -27.58 -4.79 13.57
CA LEU A 405 -28.06 -5.75 12.59
C LEU A 405 -29.15 -6.61 13.20
N ILE A 406 -30.27 -6.74 12.50
CA ILE A 406 -31.38 -7.62 12.87
C ILE A 406 -31.44 -8.80 11.92
N TYR A 407 -31.78 -9.98 12.42
CA TYR A 407 -31.85 -11.20 11.62
C TYR A 407 -32.89 -12.17 12.17
N THR A 408 -33.28 -13.12 11.33
CA THR A 408 -33.96 -14.35 11.75
C THR A 408 -32.98 -15.50 11.53
N ASP A 409 -32.67 -16.24 12.58
CA ASP A 409 -31.79 -17.39 12.50
C ASP A 409 -32.42 -18.50 11.62
N PRO A 410 -31.63 -19.49 11.18
CA PRO A 410 -32.13 -20.58 10.34
C PRO A 410 -33.26 -21.42 10.96
N PHE A 411 -33.46 -21.31 12.28
CA PHE A 411 -34.46 -22.05 13.06
C PHE A 411 -35.72 -21.23 13.35
N GLY A 412 -35.78 -19.99 12.87
CA GLY A 412 -36.94 -19.11 12.98
C GLY A 412 -36.92 -18.17 14.19
N ASN A 413 -35.83 -18.13 14.96
CA ASN A 413 -35.68 -17.20 16.07
C ASN A 413 -35.20 -15.83 15.56
N ASN A 414 -35.76 -14.74 16.06
CA ASN A 414 -35.25 -13.41 15.73
C ASN A 414 -34.09 -13.03 16.66
N GLY A 415 -33.06 -12.42 16.10
CA GLY A 415 -31.89 -11.94 16.82
C GLY A 415 -31.47 -10.54 16.38
N GLN A 416 -30.61 -9.93 17.20
CA GLN A 416 -29.97 -8.65 16.95
C GLN A 416 -28.50 -8.74 17.34
N ALA A 417 -27.63 -8.10 16.57
CA ALA A 417 -26.22 -7.91 16.87
C ALA A 417 -25.91 -6.41 16.86
N GLU A 418 -25.15 -5.96 17.85
CA GLU A 418 -24.64 -4.58 17.90
C GLU A 418 -23.36 -4.47 17.04
N VAL A 419 -23.14 -3.27 16.51
CA VAL A 419 -21.88 -2.86 15.91
C VAL A 419 -21.08 -2.14 16.98
N ASN A 420 -19.79 -2.44 17.13
CA ASN A 420 -18.96 -1.71 18.07
C ASN A 420 -18.88 -0.21 17.70
N ASP A 421 -18.74 0.61 18.73
CA ASP A 421 -18.53 2.04 18.56
C ASP A 421 -17.21 2.29 17.83
N MET A 422 -17.23 3.30 16.96
CA MET A 422 -16.05 3.79 16.26
C MET A 422 -15.94 5.30 16.40
N ARG A 423 -14.75 5.76 16.75
CA ARG A 423 -14.40 7.18 16.77
C ARG A 423 -13.50 7.49 15.59
N VAL A 424 -13.89 8.46 14.77
CA VAL A 424 -13.03 8.98 13.71
C VAL A 424 -12.54 10.36 14.11
N ILE A 425 -11.22 10.52 14.25
CA ILE A 425 -10.56 11.78 14.57
C ILE A 425 -10.02 12.33 13.26
N VAL A 426 -10.65 13.38 12.76
CA VAL A 426 -10.26 14.04 11.52
C VAL A 426 -9.41 15.24 11.87
N LYS A 427 -8.12 15.17 11.55
CA LYS A 427 -7.15 16.25 11.70
C LYS A 427 -7.18 17.17 10.47
N GLY A 428 -6.80 18.44 10.62
CA GLY A 428 -6.61 19.34 9.48
C GLY A 428 -5.58 18.78 8.47
N LYS A 429 -5.74 19.09 7.18
CA LYS A 429 -4.83 18.61 6.11
C LYS A 429 -3.37 18.94 6.42
N LEU A 430 -2.52 17.92 6.60
CA LEU A 430 -1.08 18.08 6.83
C LEU A 430 -0.34 18.09 5.50
N TYR A 431 -0.25 19.26 4.87
CA TYR A 431 0.68 19.44 3.76
C TYR A 431 2.11 19.55 4.25
N SER A 432 3.07 19.22 3.37
CA SER A 432 4.47 19.56 3.61
C SER A 432 4.62 21.07 3.80
N GLN A 433 5.50 21.54 4.67
CA GLN A 433 5.85 22.95 4.83
C GLN A 433 7.25 23.16 4.28
N ILE A 434 7.49 24.30 3.63
CA ILE A 434 8.80 24.66 3.08
C ILE A 434 9.22 26.02 3.65
N SER A 435 10.46 26.11 4.13
CA SER A 435 11.14 27.38 4.39
C SER A 435 12.54 27.39 3.77
N ILE A 436 13.01 28.57 3.39
CA ILE A 436 14.33 28.79 2.81
C ILE A 436 15.07 29.83 3.65
N GLU A 437 16.26 29.49 4.13
CA GLU A 437 17.20 30.42 4.76
C GLU A 437 18.43 30.58 3.88
N VAL A 438 18.98 31.78 3.75
CA VAL A 438 20.26 32.02 3.10
C VAL A 438 21.25 32.55 4.11
N ARG A 439 22.41 31.91 4.21
CA ARG A 439 23.51 32.29 5.09
C ARG A 439 24.78 32.62 4.30
N ASP A 440 25.56 33.55 4.82
CA ASP A 440 26.89 33.94 4.36
C ASP A 440 27.85 33.80 5.55
N GLY A 441 28.55 32.66 5.63
CA GLY A 441 29.22 32.22 6.86
C GLY A 441 28.22 32.04 8.01
N ASP A 442 28.51 32.66 9.16
CA ASP A 442 27.62 32.65 10.34
C ASP A 442 26.51 33.71 10.27
N ARG A 443 26.49 34.55 9.23
CA ARG A 443 25.51 35.63 9.08
C ARG A 443 24.31 35.14 8.26
N THR A 444 23.11 35.16 8.85
CA THR A 444 21.86 35.02 8.07
C THR A 444 21.67 36.25 7.18
N VAL A 445 21.66 36.01 5.86
CA VAL A 445 21.36 37.02 4.84
C VAL A 445 19.85 37.26 4.79
N GLY A 446 19.04 36.20 4.83
CA GLY A 446 17.59 36.30 4.91
C GLY A 446 16.91 34.95 5.12
N SER A 447 15.67 34.96 5.62
CA SER A 447 14.86 33.76 5.80
C SER A 447 13.42 33.96 5.34
N SER A 448 12.87 32.98 4.62
CA SER A 448 11.44 32.95 4.29
C SER A 448 10.64 32.39 5.48
N PRO A 449 9.43 32.91 5.76
CA PRO A 449 8.50 32.21 6.65
C PRO A 449 8.10 30.87 6.01
N PHE A 450 7.60 29.93 6.83
CA PHE A 450 6.99 28.70 6.33
C PHE A 450 5.78 29.02 5.44
N VAL A 451 5.73 28.40 4.26
CA VAL A 451 4.55 28.48 3.39
C VAL A 451 3.49 27.49 3.88
N THR A 452 2.39 28.01 4.44
CA THR A 452 1.33 27.22 5.10
C THR A 452 -0.04 27.22 4.42
N ASP A 453 -0.22 27.91 3.28
CA ASP A 453 -1.52 28.04 2.57
C ASP A 453 -1.64 27.09 1.36
N ASP A 454 -2.88 26.72 1.02
CA ASP A 454 -3.32 25.73 0.02
C ASP A 454 -3.59 26.32 -1.36
N SER A 455 -3.46 27.63 -1.52
CA SER A 455 -3.55 28.26 -2.83
C SER A 455 -2.41 27.75 -3.74
N LYS A 456 -2.69 27.56 -5.04
CA LYS A 456 -1.63 27.37 -6.07
C LYS A 456 -0.52 28.36 -5.75
N PRO A 457 0.76 27.94 -5.67
CA PRO A 457 1.83 28.76 -5.10
C PRO A 457 1.70 30.17 -5.66
N ASP A 458 1.29 31.09 -4.80
CA ASP A 458 1.16 32.48 -5.17
C ASP A 458 2.60 32.95 -5.36
N ARG A 459 3.10 32.84 -6.60
CA ARG A 459 4.47 33.21 -7.02
C ARG A 459 4.82 34.67 -6.70
N LYS A 460 3.91 35.40 -6.08
CA LYS A 460 3.95 36.83 -5.76
C LYS A 460 4.11 37.15 -4.27
N LYS A 461 4.00 36.20 -3.34
CA LYS A 461 4.01 36.53 -1.90
C LYS A 461 5.33 36.26 -1.21
N LYS A 462 6.23 37.25 -1.38
CA LYS A 462 6.80 38.09 -0.30
C LYS A 462 8.22 38.50 -0.72
N ILE A 463 8.29 39.36 -1.73
CA ILE A 463 9.47 40.17 -2.02
C ILE A 463 9.72 41.01 -0.76
N LEU A 464 10.81 40.73 -0.04
CA LEU A 464 11.34 41.68 0.94
C LEU A 464 11.66 42.96 0.17
N SER A 465 11.23 44.10 0.70
CA SER A 465 11.24 45.41 0.02
C SER A 465 12.55 45.68 -0.74
N GLU A 466 12.45 46.34 -1.91
CA GLU A 466 13.56 46.77 -2.80
C GLU A 466 14.75 47.48 -2.10
N SER A 467 14.62 47.86 -0.82
CA SER A 467 15.68 48.51 -0.03
C SER A 467 16.66 47.57 0.67
N GLU A 468 16.44 46.25 0.68
CA GLU A 468 17.32 45.29 1.36
C GLU A 468 18.13 44.48 0.32
N LYS A 469 19.24 45.04 -0.16
CA LYS A 469 20.24 44.30 -0.96
C LYS A 469 20.70 43.07 -0.15
N LEU A 470 20.16 41.88 -0.45
CA LEU A 470 20.60 40.62 0.12
C LEU A 470 21.89 40.19 -0.58
N LYS A 471 23.01 40.81 -0.18
CA LYS A 471 24.34 40.56 -0.72
C LYS A 471 24.84 39.19 -0.27
N ALA A 472 24.86 38.23 -1.20
CA ALA A 472 25.42 36.90 -1.01
C ALA A 472 26.86 36.91 -1.53
N LYS A 473 27.86 36.90 -0.64
CA LYS A 473 29.27 36.84 -1.02
C LYS A 473 29.66 35.45 -1.55
N GLU A 474 30.84 35.36 -2.16
CA GLU A 474 31.45 34.07 -2.51
C GLU A 474 31.46 33.14 -1.28
N GLY A 475 30.71 32.03 -1.37
CA GLY A 475 30.54 31.07 -0.27
C GLY A 475 29.19 31.13 0.45
N ALA A 476 28.27 32.02 0.07
CA ALA A 476 26.89 32.01 0.56
C ALA A 476 26.17 30.70 0.22
N THR A 477 25.25 30.30 1.10
CA THR A 477 24.53 29.04 0.99
C THR A 477 23.04 29.16 1.26
N ALA A 478 22.23 28.41 0.51
CA ALA A 478 20.80 28.28 0.72
C ALA A 478 20.48 27.00 1.49
N ILE A 479 19.80 27.14 2.62
CA ILE A 479 19.30 26.07 3.48
C ILE A 479 17.80 25.92 3.19
N ILE A 480 17.38 24.73 2.77
CA ILE A 480 15.98 24.43 2.44
C ILE A 480 15.46 23.45 3.48
N ASN A 481 14.47 23.88 4.27
CA ASN A 481 13.82 23.04 5.27
C ASN A 481 12.47 22.57 4.71
N ILE A 482 12.24 21.25 4.76
CA ILE A 482 10.98 20.61 4.37
C ILE A 482 10.50 19.77 5.57
N SER A 483 9.27 19.99 6.01
CA SER A 483 8.64 19.22 7.10
C SER A 483 7.26 18.70 6.68
N GLY A 484 6.84 17.53 7.17
CA GLY A 484 5.52 16.94 6.89
C GLY A 484 5.52 15.41 6.94
N ASN A 485 4.40 14.80 7.34
CA ASN A 485 4.30 13.36 7.67
C ASN A 485 4.31 12.41 6.45
N ASP A 486 4.27 12.93 5.22
CA ASP A 486 4.12 12.13 3.99
C ASP A 486 5.04 12.56 2.85
N VAL A 487 6.13 13.29 3.13
CA VAL A 487 7.09 13.77 2.11
C VAL A 487 7.83 12.58 1.50
N VAL A 488 7.87 12.51 0.17
CA VAL A 488 8.53 11.46 -0.61
C VAL A 488 9.79 11.97 -1.30
N SER A 489 9.85 13.26 -1.62
CA SER A 489 11.05 13.86 -2.23
C SER A 489 11.14 15.35 -1.98
N GLY A 490 12.37 15.85 -1.91
CA GLY A 490 12.72 17.27 -1.94
C GLY A 490 13.58 17.61 -3.16
N GLN A 491 13.33 18.77 -3.76
CA GLN A 491 14.05 19.28 -4.92
C GLN A 491 14.36 20.77 -4.75
N TYR A 492 15.40 21.23 -5.43
CA TYR A 492 15.77 22.65 -5.44
C TYR A 492 16.21 23.13 -6.83
N ALA A 493 16.24 24.44 -7.01
CA ALA A 493 16.90 25.08 -8.15
C ALA A 493 17.32 26.51 -7.79
N PHE A 494 18.36 27.02 -8.47
CA PHE A 494 18.59 28.45 -8.58
C PHE A 494 18.02 28.92 -9.92
N ILE A 495 17.18 29.94 -9.89
CA ILE A 495 16.54 30.51 -11.09
C ILE A 495 16.82 32.01 -11.14
N ASN A 496 16.86 32.58 -12.34
CA ASN A 496 17.15 34.01 -12.53
C ASN A 496 15.87 34.86 -12.64
N ASP A 497 14.71 34.21 -12.82
CA ASP A 497 13.39 34.85 -12.89
C ASP A 497 12.39 34.10 -11.99
N HIS A 498 11.78 34.81 -11.04
CA HIS A 498 10.76 34.25 -10.15
C HIS A 498 9.47 33.80 -10.88
N ASN A 499 9.29 34.19 -12.14
CA ASN A 499 8.17 33.76 -12.98
C ASN A 499 8.47 32.54 -13.86
N GLU A 500 9.67 31.97 -13.78
CA GLU A 500 10.07 30.84 -14.61
C GLU A 500 9.11 29.64 -14.44
N GLN A 501 8.65 29.08 -15.58
CA GLN A 501 7.68 27.98 -15.59
C GLN A 501 8.36 26.60 -15.76
N ASN A 502 9.53 26.57 -16.41
CA ASN A 502 10.25 25.36 -16.76
C ASN A 502 11.50 25.23 -15.88
N ILE A 503 11.30 25.08 -14.58
CA ILE A 503 12.40 24.98 -13.61
C ILE A 503 13.09 23.62 -13.77
N ASN A 504 14.41 23.63 -13.93
CA ASN A 504 15.24 22.43 -13.91
C ASN A 504 15.52 21.98 -12.47
N TRP A 505 14.62 21.17 -11.91
CA TRP A 505 14.69 20.69 -10.54
C TRP A 505 15.85 19.71 -10.31
N LEU A 506 16.70 20.01 -9.34
CA LEU A 506 17.78 19.14 -8.87
C LEU A 506 17.33 18.39 -7.60
N PRO A 507 17.67 17.10 -7.43
CA PRO A 507 17.37 16.37 -6.21
C PRO A 507 18.17 16.93 -5.04
N LEU A 508 17.53 17.07 -3.88
CA LEU A 508 18.19 17.56 -2.66
C LEU A 508 19.30 16.61 -2.16
N ASP A 509 19.19 15.30 -2.44
CA ASP A 509 20.09 14.25 -1.93
C ASP A 509 21.53 14.30 -2.48
N ALA A 510 21.75 14.97 -3.62
CA ALA A 510 23.02 14.88 -4.36
C ALA A 510 24.14 15.81 -3.85
N THR A 511 23.86 16.75 -2.95
CA THR A 511 24.79 17.85 -2.61
C THR A 511 25.18 17.98 -1.12
N MET A 512 24.69 17.12 -0.21
CA MET A 512 24.83 17.31 1.24
C MET A 512 26.13 16.72 1.90
N GLU A 513 27.15 17.52 2.28
CA GLU A 513 27.78 17.52 3.64
C GLU A 513 26.78 17.95 4.73
N LEU A 514 26.35 17.02 5.53
CA LEU A 514 25.31 17.22 6.53
C LEU A 514 25.89 17.92 7.78
N VAL A 515 25.17 18.89 8.34
CA VAL A 515 25.43 19.64 9.59
C VAL A 515 24.40 19.18 10.62
N ASN A 516 24.83 19.14 11.88
CA ASN A 516 24.01 18.61 12.96
C ASN A 516 22.87 19.58 13.34
N PRO A 517 21.66 19.08 13.68
CA PRO A 517 20.49 19.87 14.03
C PRO A 517 20.75 20.82 15.20
N SER A 518 20.12 22.01 15.16
CA SER A 518 20.26 23.05 16.19
C SER A 518 19.70 22.64 17.56
N ASP A 519 18.77 21.69 17.57
CA ASP A 519 18.19 21.13 18.79
C ASP A 519 18.94 19.91 19.33
N MET A 520 20.00 19.44 18.64
CA MET A 520 20.89 18.40 19.15
C MET A 520 21.73 18.94 20.32
N LEU A 521 21.72 18.21 21.43
CA LEU A 521 22.51 18.51 22.61
C LEU A 521 23.86 17.78 22.57
N ASP A 522 24.88 18.36 23.18
CA ASP A 522 26.18 17.69 23.40
C ASP A 522 26.09 16.51 24.38
N THR A 523 24.96 16.36 25.08
CA THR A 523 24.70 15.29 26.03
C THR A 523 24.51 13.95 25.30
N GLU A 524 25.31 12.95 25.67
CA GLU A 524 25.14 11.58 25.19
C GLU A 524 23.83 10.95 25.71
N GLY A 525 23.17 10.19 24.84
CA GLY A 525 21.93 9.48 25.17
C GLY A 525 20.74 9.91 24.32
N LEU A 526 19.56 9.40 24.63
CA LEU A 526 18.30 9.73 23.97
C LEU A 526 17.29 10.24 25.00
N LYS A 527 16.38 11.11 24.59
CA LYS A 527 15.20 11.40 25.40
C LYS A 527 14.34 10.17 25.52
N SER A 528 13.62 10.07 26.63
CA SER A 528 12.74 8.95 26.93
C SER A 528 11.50 9.39 27.68
N ARG A 529 10.39 8.70 27.41
CA ARG A 529 9.12 8.84 28.11
C ARG A 529 8.55 7.46 28.44
N TYR A 530 8.07 7.32 29.66
CA TYR A 530 7.35 6.13 30.13
C TYR A 530 5.86 6.21 29.88
N TYR A 531 5.24 5.04 29.87
CA TYR A 531 3.80 4.89 29.73
C TYR A 531 3.23 4.09 30.90
N TYR A 532 2.00 4.45 31.30
CA TYR A 532 1.21 3.63 32.20
C TYR A 532 0.64 2.46 31.39
N VAL A 533 0.97 1.24 31.79
CA VAL A 533 0.53 0.00 31.14
C VAL A 533 -0.36 -0.86 32.06
N ASN A 534 -0.85 -0.27 33.15
CA ASN A 534 -1.73 -0.95 34.10
C ASN A 534 -3.10 -1.29 33.50
N HIS A 535 -3.52 -0.60 32.44
CA HIS A 535 -4.78 -0.85 31.71
C HIS A 535 -4.70 -2.09 30.82
N MET A 536 -3.50 -2.64 30.60
CA MET A 536 -3.29 -3.77 29.72
C MET A 536 -3.52 -5.11 30.44
N PRO A 537 -4.19 -6.07 29.80
CA PRO A 537 -4.72 -7.29 30.44
C PRO A 537 -3.62 -8.27 30.87
N THR A 538 -3.77 -8.94 32.01
CA THR A 538 -2.80 -9.96 32.48
C THR A 538 -2.72 -11.16 31.52
N LEU A 539 -1.50 -11.56 31.12
CA LEU A 539 -1.06 -12.87 30.57
C LEU A 539 -1.97 -13.71 29.62
N GLN A 540 -3.02 -13.17 28.98
CA GLN A 540 -3.95 -13.99 28.14
C GLN A 540 -4.44 -13.37 26.83
N ASP A 541 -4.27 -12.06 26.60
CA ASP A 541 -4.85 -11.35 25.45
C ASP A 541 -3.76 -10.73 24.57
N THR A 542 -3.06 -11.58 23.83
CA THR A 542 -1.91 -11.21 22.98
C THR A 542 -2.26 -10.20 21.89
N ALA A 543 -3.52 -10.14 21.45
CA ALA A 543 -3.97 -9.22 20.40
C ALA A 543 -3.91 -7.76 20.86
N ARG A 544 -4.28 -7.48 22.12
CA ARG A 544 -4.16 -6.13 22.68
C ARG A 544 -2.71 -5.72 22.87
N TRP A 545 -1.83 -6.67 23.20
CA TRP A 545 -0.40 -6.40 23.40
C TRP A 545 0.36 -6.14 22.10
N SER A 546 -0.10 -6.71 20.98
CA SER A 546 0.43 -6.39 19.65
C SER A 546 0.01 -5.01 19.13
N ASP A 547 -1.01 -4.39 19.72
CA ASP A 547 -1.47 -3.05 19.36
C ASP A 547 -0.66 -1.98 20.11
N ARG A 548 0.29 -1.38 19.40
CA ARG A 548 1.16 -0.30 19.92
C ARG A 548 0.35 0.92 20.38
N SER A 549 -0.80 1.20 19.76
CA SER A 549 -1.66 2.33 20.17
C SER A 549 -2.30 2.09 21.54
N GLU A 550 -2.60 0.84 21.88
CA GLU A 550 -3.06 0.46 23.21
C GLU A 550 -1.90 0.44 24.22
N VAL A 551 -0.71 -0.07 23.85
CA VAL A 551 0.47 -0.08 24.74
C VAL A 551 0.88 1.34 25.16
N PHE A 552 0.91 2.28 24.22
CA PHE A 552 1.37 3.65 24.43
C PHE A 552 0.22 4.66 24.68
N LYS A 553 -0.92 4.20 25.20
CA LYS A 553 -2.13 5.01 25.38
C LYS A 553 -2.06 6.11 26.45
N TYR A 554 -1.28 5.88 27.51
CA TYR A 554 -1.25 6.76 28.68
C TYR A 554 0.19 7.21 28.99
N PRO A 555 0.66 8.32 28.41
CA PRO A 555 2.00 8.84 28.68
C PRO A 555 2.15 9.28 30.13
N LYS A 556 3.34 9.13 30.69
CA LYS A 556 3.75 9.86 31.89
C LYS A 556 4.27 11.25 31.49
N ASP A 557 4.05 12.24 32.36
CA ASP A 557 4.49 13.62 32.13
C ASP A 557 6.02 13.76 32.09
N GLU A 558 6.72 12.87 32.80
CA GLU A 558 8.18 12.90 32.92
C GLU A 558 8.88 12.50 31.61
N ILE A 559 9.76 13.40 31.14
CA ILE A 559 10.71 13.15 30.04
C ILE A 559 12.13 13.30 30.61
N ILE A 560 12.97 12.30 30.37
CA ILE A 560 14.35 12.26 30.86
C ILE A 560 15.32 11.89 29.73
N ILE A 561 16.60 12.22 29.89
CA ILE A 561 17.67 11.77 28.99
C ILE A 561 18.28 10.49 29.56
N ARG A 562 18.41 9.46 28.73
CA ARG A 562 18.96 8.15 29.08
C ARG A 562 20.21 7.83 28.27
N SER A 563 21.28 7.44 28.95
CA SER A 563 22.55 7.07 28.30
C SER A 563 22.42 5.77 27.52
N GLY A 564 23.09 5.64 26.37
CA GLY A 564 23.23 4.40 25.60
C GLY A 564 24.14 3.33 26.24
N LEU A 565 24.63 3.53 27.47
CA LEU A 565 25.33 2.49 28.21
C LEU A 565 24.42 1.29 28.53
N LEU A 566 25.00 0.11 28.74
CA LEU A 566 24.24 -1.08 29.11
C LEU A 566 24.09 -1.14 30.63
N GLU A 567 22.86 -1.23 31.13
CA GLU A 567 22.59 -1.55 32.53
C GLU A 567 22.31 -3.06 32.69
N THR A 568 23.08 -3.74 33.54
CA THR A 568 22.77 -5.13 33.95
C THR A 568 22.41 -5.11 35.43
N SER A 569 21.20 -5.54 35.78
CA SER A 569 20.78 -5.59 37.18
C SER A 569 21.63 -6.61 37.97
N LYS A 570 21.80 -6.35 39.28
CA LYS A 570 22.21 -7.39 40.23
C LYS A 570 20.91 -8.01 40.73
N ARG A 571 20.67 -9.30 40.45
CA ARG A 571 19.52 -10.10 40.98
C ARG A 571 19.08 -9.58 42.34
N ASN A 572 17.98 -8.81 42.36
CA ASN A 572 17.45 -8.24 43.58
C ASN A 572 16.41 -9.23 44.14
N PRO A 573 16.69 -9.96 45.23
CA PRO A 573 15.80 -11.04 45.68
C PRO A 573 14.48 -10.54 46.29
N THR A 574 14.31 -9.22 46.44
CA THR A 574 13.24 -8.62 47.26
C THR A 574 12.53 -7.40 46.64
N GLY A 575 12.75 -7.03 45.37
CA GLY A 575 12.09 -5.85 44.77
C GLY A 575 12.19 -5.73 43.25
N TYR A 576 11.18 -5.06 42.65
CA TYR A 576 11.06 -4.75 41.23
C TYR A 576 12.15 -3.75 40.79
N ASP A 577 13.11 -4.19 39.98
CA ASP A 577 14.00 -3.26 39.29
C ASP A 577 13.26 -2.72 38.05
N ARG A 578 13.00 -1.40 38.03
CA ARG A 578 12.53 -0.69 36.83
C ARG A 578 13.72 -0.36 35.94
N ILE A 579 13.49 -0.04 34.66
CA ILE A 579 14.54 0.52 33.80
C ILE A 579 15.18 1.72 34.52
N GLY A 580 16.50 1.62 34.77
CA GLY A 580 17.26 2.53 35.63
C GLY A 580 17.54 3.88 34.98
N SER A 581 18.79 4.23 34.72
CA SER A 581 19.17 5.51 34.06
C SER A 581 19.58 5.35 32.59
N ASN A 582 19.76 4.11 32.14
CA ASN A 582 20.23 3.81 30.80
C ASN A 582 19.09 3.50 29.83
N LEU A 583 19.40 3.61 28.53
CA LEU A 583 18.56 3.28 27.38
C LEU A 583 18.49 1.77 27.20
N PHE A 584 19.65 1.10 27.27
CA PHE A 584 19.76 -0.33 27.06
C PHE A 584 19.98 -1.05 28.37
N PHE A 585 19.36 -2.21 28.48
CA PHE A 585 19.39 -3.00 29.70
C PHE A 585 19.16 -4.48 29.42
N GLY A 586 19.58 -5.30 30.37
CA GLY A 586 19.40 -6.74 30.32
C GLY A 586 19.08 -7.32 31.69
N TYR A 587 18.14 -8.27 31.73
CA TYR A 587 17.63 -8.92 32.94
C TYR A 587 17.05 -7.93 33.96
N VAL A 588 16.24 -6.96 33.52
CA VAL A 588 15.56 -6.01 34.41
C VAL A 588 14.14 -6.51 34.69
N GLY A 589 13.76 -6.63 35.95
CA GLY A 589 12.50 -7.27 36.37
C GLY A 589 12.74 -8.50 37.25
N ALA A 590 11.73 -9.34 37.43
CA ALA A 590 11.86 -10.56 38.22
C ALA A 590 11.09 -11.73 37.60
N GLN A 591 11.66 -12.94 37.66
CA GLN A 591 10.97 -14.14 37.22
C GLN A 591 9.71 -14.41 38.06
N GLY A 592 8.59 -14.67 37.38
CA GLY A 592 7.33 -15.11 38.03
C GLY A 592 6.43 -13.97 38.54
N VAL A 593 6.68 -12.72 38.15
CA VAL A 593 5.79 -11.58 38.44
C VAL A 593 5.19 -11.00 37.14
N ASP A 594 3.98 -10.44 37.24
CA ASP A 594 3.29 -9.71 36.16
C ASP A 594 3.91 -8.31 35.99
N TYR A 595 5.19 -8.27 35.60
CA TYR A 595 5.94 -7.04 35.38
C TYR A 595 5.63 -6.44 34.01
N LYS A 596 5.10 -5.21 33.96
CA LYS A 596 4.72 -4.54 32.72
C LYS A 596 5.41 -3.18 32.64
N GLU A 597 6.03 -2.89 31.50
CA GLU A 597 6.63 -1.59 31.25
C GLU A 597 6.65 -1.25 29.76
N ALA A 598 6.47 0.03 29.44
CA ALA A 598 6.63 0.55 28.09
C ALA A 598 7.34 1.91 28.12
N ALA A 599 8.22 2.12 27.16
CA ALA A 599 8.94 3.37 27.00
C ALA A 599 9.17 3.69 25.51
N LYS A 600 9.22 4.98 25.21
CA LYS A 600 9.69 5.50 23.92
C LYS A 600 11.01 6.21 24.11
N PHE A 601 11.84 6.20 23.07
CA PHE A 601 13.15 6.85 23.04
C PHE A 601 13.35 7.61 21.72
N TRP A 602 13.94 8.80 21.79
CA TRP A 602 14.19 9.63 20.60
C TRP A 602 15.36 10.60 20.75
N GLY A 603 15.95 10.99 19.63
CA GLY A 603 17.11 11.87 19.55
C GLY A 603 17.85 11.61 18.24
N TYR A 604 19.18 11.54 18.29
CA TYR A 604 20.01 11.34 17.11
C TYR A 604 21.04 10.22 17.25
N ILE A 605 21.35 9.61 16.11
CA ILE A 605 22.55 8.80 15.87
C ILE A 605 23.59 9.67 15.15
N VAL A 606 24.78 9.85 15.74
CA VAL A 606 25.94 10.52 15.15
C VAL A 606 27.07 9.49 14.99
N PRO A 607 27.30 8.95 13.79
CA PRO A 607 28.24 7.85 13.63
C PRO A 607 29.69 8.37 13.66
N ASP A 608 30.59 7.57 14.22
CA ASP A 608 32.03 7.86 14.24
C ASP A 608 32.75 7.53 12.92
N ARG A 609 32.05 6.87 11.99
CA ARG A 609 32.56 6.43 10.69
C ARG A 609 31.47 6.47 9.62
N THR A 610 31.89 6.66 8.37
CA THR A 610 31.01 6.59 7.20
C THR A 610 30.88 5.13 6.73
N GLY A 611 29.68 4.68 6.39
CA GLY A 611 29.45 3.33 5.92
C GLY A 611 27.97 3.01 5.65
N ASP A 612 27.74 1.81 5.14
CA ASP A 612 26.41 1.21 5.06
C ASP A 612 26.22 0.30 6.27
N PHE A 613 25.17 0.54 7.05
CA PHE A 613 24.88 -0.16 8.30
C PHE A 613 23.54 -0.88 8.23
N TYR A 614 23.49 -2.03 8.89
CA TYR A 614 22.30 -2.85 9.07
C TYR A 614 22.05 -2.95 10.58
N PHE A 615 21.05 -2.21 11.06
CA PHE A 615 20.70 -2.19 12.48
C PHE A 615 19.80 -3.37 12.86
N ALA A 616 19.92 -3.80 14.10
CA ALA A 616 19.09 -4.82 14.73
C ALA A 616 18.84 -4.45 16.19
N ILE A 617 17.72 -4.86 16.75
CA ILE A 617 17.41 -4.66 18.17
C ILE A 617 17.05 -6.00 18.78
N GLN A 618 17.71 -6.33 19.89
CA GLN A 618 17.28 -7.43 20.74
C GLN A 618 16.25 -6.90 21.73
N SER A 619 15.07 -7.51 21.71
CA SER A 619 13.96 -7.17 22.60
C SER A 619 13.20 -8.43 22.99
N ASP A 620 12.48 -8.38 24.12
CA ASP A 620 11.58 -9.45 24.56
C ASP A 620 10.22 -9.37 23.84
N ASP A 621 9.24 -8.68 24.42
CA ASP A 621 7.86 -8.68 23.91
C ASP A 621 7.59 -7.67 22.80
N GLY A 622 8.18 -6.47 22.88
CA GLY A 622 7.84 -5.40 21.96
C GLY A 622 8.98 -4.45 21.66
N ASN A 623 9.16 -4.18 20.37
CA ASN A 623 10.05 -3.17 19.84
C ASN A 623 9.61 -2.70 18.44
N TYR A 624 9.65 -1.38 18.27
CA TYR A 624 9.58 -0.74 16.96
C TYR A 624 10.67 0.32 16.88
N ALA A 625 11.33 0.44 15.75
CA ALA A 625 12.35 1.46 15.56
C ALA A 625 12.49 1.89 14.11
N TYR A 626 12.81 3.16 13.90
CA TYR A 626 13.19 3.68 12.60
C TYR A 626 14.25 4.78 12.74
N ILE A 627 15.03 4.95 11.69
CA ILE A 627 15.98 6.04 11.51
C ILE A 627 15.60 6.85 10.28
N ILE A 628 15.86 8.15 10.29
CA ILE A 628 15.60 9.02 9.14
C ILE A 628 16.92 9.37 8.45
N VAL A 629 17.00 9.10 7.15
CA VAL A 629 18.18 9.39 6.31
C VAL A 629 17.70 10.11 5.06
N GLY A 630 18.18 11.33 4.81
CA GLY A 630 17.73 12.12 3.65
C GLY A 630 16.24 12.45 3.64
N GLY A 631 15.60 12.49 4.82
CA GLY A 631 14.14 12.63 4.94
C GLY A 631 13.36 11.33 4.73
N GLU A 632 14.00 10.24 4.34
CA GLU A 632 13.37 8.92 4.24
C GLU A 632 13.37 8.20 5.59
N LYS A 633 12.20 7.73 6.02
CA LYS A 633 12.04 6.85 7.18
C LYS A 633 12.44 5.43 6.82
N ILE A 634 13.56 4.97 7.36
CA ILE A 634 14.07 3.61 7.21
C ILE A 634 13.73 2.82 8.48
N GLU A 635 12.81 1.87 8.35
CA GLU A 635 12.43 0.97 9.45
C GLU A 635 13.58 0.02 9.81
N ILE A 636 13.87 -0.06 11.11
CA ILE A 636 14.90 -0.94 11.69
C ILE A 636 14.24 -2.22 12.23
N THR A 637 13.11 -2.07 12.93
CA THR A 637 12.32 -3.16 13.51
C THR A 637 10.84 -2.81 13.59
N ASP A 638 9.98 -3.83 13.47
CA ASP A 638 8.56 -3.77 13.83
C ASP A 638 8.12 -5.13 14.39
N TYR A 639 7.99 -5.22 15.71
CA TYR A 639 7.77 -6.48 16.41
C TYR A 639 7.11 -6.29 17.77
N PHE A 640 5.87 -6.74 17.95
CA PHE A 640 5.16 -6.75 19.25
C PHE A 640 4.42 -8.08 19.44
N ILE A 641 5.13 -9.12 19.88
CA ILE A 641 4.60 -10.48 20.06
C ILE A 641 5.29 -11.13 21.27
N ASP A 642 4.51 -11.79 22.13
CA ASP A 642 4.98 -12.62 23.27
C ASP A 642 5.99 -13.66 22.79
N THR A 643 7.24 -13.49 23.22
CA THR A 643 8.32 -14.42 22.93
C THR A 643 9.38 -14.32 24.01
N ALA A 644 10.46 -15.09 23.87
CA ALA A 644 11.66 -14.86 24.66
C ALA A 644 12.58 -13.86 23.92
N PRO A 645 13.54 -13.21 24.60
CA PRO A 645 14.35 -12.17 23.98
C PRO A 645 15.01 -12.66 22.71
N LYS A 646 14.80 -11.92 21.62
CA LYS A 646 15.34 -12.27 20.31
C LYS A 646 15.86 -11.04 19.58
N LEU A 647 16.82 -11.26 18.68
CA LEU A 647 17.31 -10.24 17.77
C LEU A 647 16.31 -10.03 16.63
N ILE A 648 15.86 -8.80 16.45
CA ILE A 648 14.85 -8.37 15.46
C ILE A 648 15.54 -7.42 14.48
N TYR A 649 15.30 -7.62 13.19
CA TYR A 649 15.89 -6.80 12.12
C TYR A 649 15.07 -6.87 10.83
N THR A 650 15.05 -5.78 10.06
CA THR A 650 14.44 -5.72 8.71
C THR A 650 15.45 -5.97 7.58
N ASN A 651 16.75 -5.89 7.88
CA ASN A 651 17.84 -5.85 6.89
C ASN A 651 17.76 -4.68 5.90
N ASN A 652 17.03 -3.61 6.23
CA ASN A 652 17.09 -2.37 5.47
C ASN A 652 18.49 -1.74 5.62
N LYS A 653 19.06 -1.32 4.48
CA LYS A 653 20.38 -0.72 4.43
C LYS A 653 20.30 0.76 4.82
N VAL A 654 21.12 1.17 5.79
CA VAL A 654 21.17 2.56 6.27
C VAL A 654 22.55 3.15 5.97
N SER A 655 22.62 4.05 5.00
CA SER A 655 23.87 4.71 4.61
C SER A 655 24.12 5.96 5.46
N LEU A 656 25.12 5.94 6.34
CA LEU A 656 25.42 7.02 7.28
C LEU A 656 26.82 7.62 7.04
N LYS A 657 26.97 8.93 7.26
CA LYS A 657 28.24 9.66 7.16
C LYS A 657 28.77 10.04 8.55
N LYS A 658 30.08 9.89 8.74
CA LYS A 658 30.78 10.26 9.97
C LYS A 658 30.43 11.69 10.42
N GLY A 659 30.10 11.86 11.70
CA GLY A 659 29.91 13.15 12.35
C GLY A 659 28.55 13.81 12.11
N VAL A 660 27.66 13.12 11.39
CA VAL A 660 26.34 13.62 11.00
C VAL A 660 25.25 13.05 11.90
N ALA A 661 24.37 13.89 12.40
CA ALA A 661 23.23 13.46 13.20
C ALA A 661 22.06 13.00 12.32
N TYR A 662 21.56 11.81 12.63
CA TYR A 662 20.40 11.19 11.99
C TYR A 662 19.31 10.95 13.02
N PRO A 663 18.07 11.42 12.84
CA PRO A 663 17.00 11.20 13.79
C PRO A 663 16.74 9.71 13.99
N ILE A 664 16.66 9.28 15.25
CA ILE A 664 16.33 7.91 15.63
C ILE A 664 15.12 7.93 16.56
N TYR A 665 14.21 6.99 16.35
CA TYR A 665 13.07 6.74 17.21
C TYR A 665 12.97 5.25 17.52
N MET A 666 12.71 4.93 18.79
CA MET A 666 12.57 3.56 19.26
C MET A 666 11.45 3.44 20.29
N GLU A 667 10.79 2.31 20.27
CA GLU A 667 9.77 1.90 21.23
C GLU A 667 10.21 0.60 21.88
N TYR A 668 9.94 0.46 23.16
CA TYR A 668 10.17 -0.74 23.95
C TYR A 668 8.91 -1.08 24.74
N PHE A 669 8.62 -2.37 24.80
CA PHE A 669 7.55 -2.91 25.62
C PHE A 669 7.93 -4.29 26.19
N ASN A 670 7.53 -4.53 27.45
CA ASN A 670 7.70 -5.79 28.15
C ASN A 670 6.46 -6.20 28.93
N TRP A 671 6.20 -7.51 28.93
CA TRP A 671 5.03 -8.19 29.44
C TRP A 671 5.37 -9.46 30.23
N GLY A 672 5.38 -9.34 31.55
CA GLY A 672 5.76 -10.41 32.45
C GLY A 672 7.27 -10.62 32.52
N GLY A 673 7.73 -11.24 33.60
CA GLY A 673 9.11 -11.70 33.71
C GLY A 673 10.20 -10.61 33.74
N GLU A 674 11.34 -10.92 33.12
CA GLU A 674 12.53 -10.08 33.03
C GLU A 674 12.62 -9.51 31.61
N GLY A 675 12.77 -8.19 31.48
CA GLY A 675 12.90 -7.53 30.19
C GLY A 675 14.33 -7.31 29.72
N GLU A 676 14.45 -7.17 28.40
CA GLU A 676 15.71 -6.96 27.68
C GLU A 676 15.52 -5.99 26.51
N PHE A 677 16.47 -5.06 26.33
CA PHE A 677 16.48 -4.10 25.23
C PHE A 677 17.88 -3.65 24.86
N GLN A 678 18.36 -4.00 23.66
CA GLN A 678 19.72 -3.69 23.19
C GLN A 678 19.77 -3.45 21.67
N MET A 679 20.55 -2.47 21.20
CA MET A 679 20.72 -2.17 19.77
C MET A 679 22.10 -2.58 19.24
N PHE A 680 22.09 -3.21 18.07
CA PHE A 680 23.27 -3.71 17.35
C PHE A 680 23.31 -3.19 15.92
N MET A 681 24.49 -3.22 15.31
CA MET A 681 24.73 -2.83 13.93
C MET A 681 25.88 -3.64 13.30
N LYS A 682 25.84 -3.77 11.98
CA LYS A 682 26.96 -4.30 11.18
C LYS A 682 26.98 -3.76 9.77
N ASP A 683 28.07 -4.01 9.06
CA ASP A 683 28.30 -3.49 7.71
C ASP A 683 27.77 -4.44 6.60
N THR A 684 27.10 -5.54 6.97
CA THR A 684 26.49 -6.53 6.05
C THR A 684 25.11 -6.97 6.55
N PRO A 685 24.20 -7.54 5.75
CA PRO A 685 22.88 -8.01 6.24
C PRO A 685 22.95 -9.15 7.27
N TRP A 686 22.03 -9.17 8.24
CA TRP A 686 21.82 -10.20 9.27
C TRP A 686 21.30 -11.51 8.67
N ASN A 687 21.76 -12.64 9.21
CA ASN A 687 21.25 -13.97 8.90
C ASN A 687 21.28 -14.88 10.14
N ASP A 688 20.41 -15.89 10.18
CA ASP A 688 20.15 -16.68 11.38
C ASP A 688 21.24 -17.73 11.72
N ASN A 689 22.24 -17.91 10.85
CA ASN A 689 23.28 -18.93 11.00
C ASN A 689 24.64 -18.37 11.47
N GLU A 690 24.68 -17.13 11.97
CA GLU A 690 25.92 -16.51 12.43
C GLU A 690 26.29 -16.95 13.85
N SER A 691 27.59 -17.15 14.12
CA SER A 691 28.13 -17.44 15.46
C SER A 691 27.74 -16.41 16.53
N PHE A 692 27.44 -15.18 16.11
CA PHE A 692 26.93 -14.13 17.01
C PHE A 692 25.51 -14.47 17.51
N MET A 693 24.67 -15.08 16.66
CA MET A 693 23.35 -15.56 17.05
C MET A 693 23.48 -16.69 18.09
N GLU A 694 24.46 -17.59 17.92
CA GLU A 694 24.74 -18.62 18.93
C GLU A 694 25.17 -18.01 20.28
N GLU A 695 25.96 -16.94 20.28
CA GLU A 695 26.36 -16.21 21.49
C GLU A 695 25.17 -15.50 22.16
N LEU A 696 24.29 -14.86 21.37
CA LEU A 696 23.04 -14.27 21.83
C LEU A 696 22.13 -15.32 22.50
N TYR A 697 21.91 -16.46 21.85
CA TYR A 697 21.08 -17.54 22.37
C TYR A 697 21.63 -18.15 23.67
N GLN A 698 22.95 -18.16 23.85
CA GLN A 698 23.61 -18.73 25.03
C GLN A 698 23.69 -17.76 26.21
N ASN A 699 23.95 -16.46 25.97
CA ASN A 699 24.20 -15.50 27.04
C ASN A 699 23.01 -14.59 27.39
N LYS A 700 21.97 -14.56 26.56
CA LYS A 700 20.83 -13.61 26.50
C LYS A 700 21.25 -12.14 26.56
N VAL A 701 22.05 -11.69 27.52
CA VAL A 701 22.66 -10.36 27.58
C VAL A 701 24.14 -10.40 27.19
N ILE A 702 24.49 -9.74 26.08
CA ILE A 702 25.90 -9.54 25.71
C ILE A 702 26.45 -8.29 26.40
N LYS A 703 27.31 -8.51 27.40
CA LYS A 703 27.92 -7.43 28.18
C LYS A 703 28.86 -6.57 27.34
N GLU A 704 28.99 -5.32 27.74
CA GLU A 704 29.98 -4.37 27.24
C GLU A 704 31.39 -4.85 27.65
N SER A 705 31.96 -5.73 26.84
CA SER A 705 33.40 -6.02 26.82
C SER A 705 33.96 -5.48 25.51
N GLU A 706 35.26 -5.17 25.46
CA GLU A 706 35.94 -4.68 24.25
C GLU A 706 35.76 -5.57 23.01
N GLN A 707 35.19 -6.77 23.17
CA GLN A 707 34.98 -7.77 22.12
C GLN A 707 33.59 -7.74 21.45
N ASN A 708 32.56 -7.07 22.00
CA ASN A 708 31.25 -6.98 21.33
C ASN A 708 31.23 -5.88 20.26
N LYS A 709 31.88 -6.16 19.13
CA LYS A 709 32.05 -5.25 17.98
C LYS A 709 30.74 -4.84 17.28
N TYR A 710 29.62 -5.49 17.60
CA TYR A 710 28.33 -5.27 16.93
C TYR A 710 27.42 -4.30 17.69
N ARG A 711 27.69 -3.99 18.96
CA ARG A 711 26.84 -3.06 19.71
C ARG A 711 26.99 -1.63 19.17
N VAL A 712 25.89 -0.88 19.08
CA VAL A 712 25.95 0.54 18.73
C VAL A 712 26.65 1.28 19.88
N PRO A 713 27.76 2.00 19.65
CA PRO A 713 28.48 2.68 20.73
C PRO A 713 27.61 3.74 21.41
N ASN A 714 27.72 3.88 22.74
CA ASN A 714 27.02 4.95 23.47
C ASN A 714 27.34 6.35 22.88
N SER A 715 28.57 6.54 22.41
CA SER A 715 29.02 7.77 21.76
C SER A 715 28.31 8.13 20.46
N TRP A 716 27.49 7.23 19.90
CA TRP A 716 26.65 7.54 18.74
C TRP A 716 25.34 8.20 19.13
N PHE A 717 24.85 8.06 20.36
CA PHE A 717 23.56 8.63 20.75
C PHE A 717 23.73 10.07 21.21
N ARG A 718 22.95 11.00 20.63
CA ARG A 718 22.88 12.40 21.06
C ARG A 718 21.45 12.77 21.42
N ALA A 719 21.32 13.42 22.57
CA ALA A 719 20.02 13.87 23.05
C ALA A 719 19.55 15.05 22.20
N THR A 720 18.24 15.25 22.15
CA THR A 720 17.63 16.46 21.59
C THR A 720 17.16 17.36 22.73
N SER A 721 16.97 18.66 22.47
CA SER A 721 16.21 19.58 23.33
C SER A 721 14.71 19.48 23.08
N ASN A 722 14.26 18.88 21.96
CA ASN A 722 12.87 18.70 21.60
C ASN A 722 12.18 17.58 22.43
N ASN A 723 10.99 17.88 22.95
CA ASN A 723 10.15 16.95 23.71
C ASN A 723 9.21 16.10 22.81
N THR A 724 9.08 16.43 21.52
CA THR A 724 8.44 15.58 20.49
C THR A 724 9.51 14.72 19.80
N PRO A 725 9.17 13.50 19.30
CA PRO A 725 7.87 12.99 18.88
C PRO A 725 7.03 12.30 19.97
N GLY A 726 7.24 12.58 21.26
CA GLY A 726 6.42 12.14 22.40
C GLY A 726 5.09 11.46 22.04
N GLU A 727 4.17 12.12 21.32
CA GLU A 727 2.99 11.47 20.70
C GLU A 727 2.55 11.98 19.31
N GLU A 728 3.04 13.10 18.79
CA GLU A 728 2.32 13.90 17.76
C GLU A 728 3.15 14.27 16.50
N ALA A 729 4.34 13.70 16.28
CA ALA A 729 5.12 13.97 15.07
C ALA A 729 5.94 12.75 14.65
N GLU A 730 6.12 12.48 13.35
CA GLU A 730 7.33 11.80 12.92
C GLU A 730 8.49 12.79 13.10
N ALA A 731 9.66 12.35 13.53
CA ALA A 731 10.78 13.24 13.85
C ALA A 731 11.23 14.05 12.61
N THR A 732 10.68 15.25 12.39
CA THR A 732 11.20 16.19 11.40
C THR A 732 12.34 16.96 12.04
N PHE A 733 13.59 16.62 11.71
CA PHE A 733 14.73 17.44 12.11
C PHE A 733 15.73 17.62 10.99
N GLU A 734 16.21 18.86 10.96
CA GLU A 734 16.92 19.53 9.89
C GLU A 734 18.32 18.93 9.72
N ALA A 735 18.54 18.27 8.58
CA ALA A 735 19.89 18.05 8.10
C ALA A 735 20.32 19.35 7.40
N GLU A 736 21.05 20.22 8.09
CA GLU A 736 21.58 21.43 7.46
C GLU A 736 22.67 21.00 6.48
N LYS A 737 22.49 21.25 5.18
CA LYS A 737 23.62 21.70 4.37
C LYS A 737 23.16 22.78 3.44
N GLY A 738 23.81 23.91 3.60
CA GLY A 738 23.77 24.99 2.65
C GLY A 738 24.15 24.56 1.22
N ILE A 739 23.20 24.69 0.31
CA ILE A 739 23.42 24.58 -1.13
C ILE A 739 24.22 25.83 -1.54
N PRO A 740 25.46 25.70 -2.03
CA PRO A 740 26.26 26.87 -2.40
C PRO A 740 25.58 27.63 -3.52
N PHE A 741 25.54 28.95 -3.40
CA PHE A 741 25.10 29.81 -4.50
C PHE A 741 25.96 29.59 -5.75
N PRO A 742 25.42 29.84 -6.96
CA PRO A 742 26.20 29.80 -8.18
C PRO A 742 27.45 30.70 -8.10
N LYS A 743 28.56 30.25 -8.68
CA LYS A 743 29.82 31.00 -8.70
C LYS A 743 29.82 32.17 -9.69
N GLU A 744 28.96 32.09 -10.70
CA GLU A 744 28.79 33.15 -11.68
C GLU A 744 28.09 34.33 -11.01
N SER A 745 28.57 35.55 -11.26
CA SER A 745 27.91 36.76 -10.78
C SER A 745 26.52 36.87 -11.42
N GLY A 746 25.52 37.25 -10.64
CA GLY A 746 24.14 37.28 -11.11
C GLY A 746 23.10 37.52 -10.03
N LYS A 747 21.86 37.66 -10.50
CA LYS A 747 20.65 37.75 -9.68
C LYS A 747 19.95 36.41 -9.63
N TYR A 748 19.86 35.83 -8.44
CA TYR A 748 19.33 34.48 -8.23
C TYR A 748 18.14 34.47 -7.27
N TYR A 749 17.20 33.57 -7.53
CA TYR A 749 16.17 33.13 -6.59
C TYR A 749 16.39 31.66 -6.26
N VAL A 750 16.15 31.30 -5.01
CA VAL A 750 16.15 29.91 -4.55
C VAL A 750 14.75 29.36 -4.70
N ALA A 751 14.58 28.31 -5.50
CA ALA A 751 13.35 27.56 -5.63
C ALA A 751 13.47 26.23 -4.90
N ALA A 752 12.42 25.83 -4.18
CA ALA A 752 12.30 24.58 -3.47
C ALA A 752 10.98 23.89 -3.82
N ARG A 753 11.00 22.57 -3.94
CA ARG A 753 9.81 21.75 -4.21
C ARG A 753 9.80 20.51 -3.33
N SER A 754 8.63 20.13 -2.85
CA SER A 754 8.38 18.85 -2.17
C SER A 754 7.22 18.12 -2.84
N GLU A 755 7.23 16.79 -2.78
CA GLU A 755 6.12 15.93 -3.22
C GLU A 755 5.78 14.92 -2.13
N ASN A 756 4.50 14.65 -1.91
CA ASN A 756 4.04 13.69 -0.91
C ASN A 756 3.64 12.32 -1.50
N LYS A 757 3.36 11.31 -0.65
CA LYS A 757 2.96 9.95 -1.06
C LYS A 757 1.70 9.90 -1.93
N LYS A 758 0.85 10.93 -1.85
CA LYS A 758 -0.40 11.07 -2.62
C LYS A 758 -0.19 11.80 -3.95
N GLY A 759 1.04 12.21 -4.29
CA GLY A 759 1.40 12.92 -5.53
C GLY A 759 1.11 14.42 -5.52
N HIS A 760 0.83 15.00 -4.35
CA HIS A 760 0.67 16.45 -4.21
C HIS A 760 2.04 17.12 -4.04
N ALA A 761 2.28 18.18 -4.82
CA ALA A 761 3.51 18.95 -4.77
C ALA A 761 3.30 20.34 -4.16
N ARG A 762 4.30 20.80 -3.39
CA ARG A 762 4.39 22.17 -2.87
C ARG A 762 5.69 22.82 -3.36
N GLU A 763 5.61 24.08 -3.78
CA GLU A 763 6.75 24.86 -4.26
C GLU A 763 6.88 26.18 -3.46
N ALA A 764 8.12 26.63 -3.26
CA ALA A 764 8.45 27.93 -2.68
C ALA A 764 9.58 28.58 -3.49
N ILE A 765 9.52 29.90 -3.67
CA ILE A 765 10.57 30.69 -4.33
C ILE A 765 10.94 31.83 -3.38
N TYR A 766 12.23 32.02 -3.10
CA TYR A 766 12.74 33.05 -2.20
C TYR A 766 13.92 33.80 -2.81
N GLY A 767 13.94 35.12 -2.64
CA GLY A 767 14.93 36.03 -3.23
C GLY A 767 14.32 37.37 -3.64
N ALA A 768 15.02 38.21 -4.42
CA ALA A 768 16.29 37.90 -5.11
C ALA A 768 17.53 38.06 -4.22
N PHE A 769 18.59 37.33 -4.56
CA PHE A 769 19.92 37.42 -3.98
C PHE A 769 20.92 37.83 -5.06
N ILE A 770 21.81 38.76 -4.73
CA ILE A 770 22.85 39.23 -5.65
C ILE A 770 24.18 38.58 -5.27
N VAL A 771 24.79 37.91 -6.24
CA VAL A 771 26.17 37.40 -6.17
C VAL A 771 27.00 38.24 -7.12
N ASP A 772 28.07 38.85 -6.61
CA ASP A 772 29.00 39.65 -7.43
C ASP A 772 30.46 39.38 -7.07
N ASN A 773 31.18 38.83 -8.05
CA ASN A 773 32.61 38.52 -7.99
C ASN A 773 33.41 39.28 -9.06
N THR A 774 32.83 40.33 -9.67
CA THR A 774 33.44 41.08 -10.76
C THR A 774 34.06 42.37 -10.20
N PRO A 775 35.38 42.60 -10.37
CA PRO A 775 35.97 43.87 -9.96
C PRO A 775 35.50 45.06 -10.81
N PRO A 776 35.44 46.28 -10.24
CA PRO A 776 35.18 47.49 -11.00
C PRO A 776 36.12 47.70 -12.19
N GLU A 777 35.58 48.26 -13.27
CA GLU A 777 36.36 48.73 -14.40
C GLU A 777 36.94 50.12 -14.11
N VAL A 778 38.27 50.24 -13.99
CA VAL A 778 38.96 51.53 -13.82
C VAL A 778 39.55 51.99 -15.15
N ALA A 779 39.13 53.16 -15.62
CA ALA A 779 39.57 53.75 -16.88
C ALA A 779 40.42 55.01 -16.66
N LEU A 780 41.50 55.14 -17.43
CA LEU A 780 42.38 56.30 -17.44
C LEU A 780 42.12 57.13 -18.70
N LEU A 781 41.98 58.45 -18.54
CA LEU A 781 41.95 59.38 -19.68
C LEU A 781 43.38 59.82 -20.03
N GLY A 782 43.65 60.14 -21.29
CA GLY A 782 44.99 60.60 -21.71
C GLY A 782 46.07 59.51 -21.79
N ASP A 783 47.30 59.94 -22.03
CA ASP A 783 48.42 59.05 -22.38
C ASP A 783 48.92 58.21 -21.18
N ASN A 784 49.33 56.98 -21.46
CA ASN A 784 49.98 56.08 -20.52
C ASN A 784 50.96 55.15 -21.28
N PRO A 785 52.29 55.32 -21.14
CA PRO A 785 52.98 56.27 -20.25
C PRO A 785 52.82 57.72 -20.69
N MET A 786 52.93 58.66 -19.75
CA MET A 786 52.88 60.10 -19.96
C MET A 786 54.26 60.73 -19.72
N GLU A 787 54.76 61.53 -20.67
CA GLU A 787 56.04 62.24 -20.53
C GLU A 787 55.83 63.66 -19.99
N VAL A 788 56.60 64.02 -18.95
CA VAL A 788 56.61 65.37 -18.37
C VAL A 788 58.04 65.86 -18.28
N PHE A 789 58.30 67.11 -18.65
CA PHE A 789 59.63 67.69 -18.51
C PHE A 789 59.85 68.28 -17.12
N ARG A 790 61.09 68.19 -16.64
CA ARG A 790 61.48 68.73 -15.34
C ARG A 790 61.00 70.18 -15.15
N GLY A 791 60.32 70.41 -14.04
CA GLY A 791 59.81 71.74 -13.64
C GLY A 791 58.50 72.17 -14.32
N ILE A 792 57.96 71.40 -15.27
CA ILE A 792 56.59 71.58 -15.78
C ILE A 792 55.62 70.89 -14.81
N PRO A 793 54.56 71.56 -14.31
CA PRO A 793 53.57 70.92 -13.44
C PRO A 793 52.90 69.72 -14.12
N TYR A 794 52.67 68.65 -13.36
CA TYR A 794 51.80 67.56 -13.79
C TYR A 794 50.33 67.96 -13.60
N GLU A 795 49.56 67.90 -14.67
CA GLU A 795 48.09 67.98 -14.63
C GLU A 795 47.55 66.58 -14.87
N GLU A 796 46.56 66.15 -14.08
CA GLU A 796 45.93 64.83 -14.19
C GLU A 796 44.84 64.85 -15.28
N PRO A 797 45.00 64.13 -16.42
CA PRO A 797 43.99 64.04 -17.47
C PRO A 797 42.61 63.53 -17.03
N GLY A 798 42.54 62.83 -15.91
CA GLY A 798 41.32 62.28 -15.33
C GLY A 798 41.30 60.75 -15.33
N TYR A 799 40.43 60.22 -14.49
CA TYR A 799 40.16 58.80 -14.31
C TYR A 799 38.69 58.62 -13.91
N SER A 800 38.13 57.45 -14.22
CA SER A 800 36.78 57.05 -13.82
C SER A 800 36.78 55.58 -13.44
N ALA A 801 35.83 55.17 -12.60
CA ALA A 801 35.56 53.77 -12.35
C ALA A 801 34.06 53.52 -12.46
N ARG A 802 33.68 52.32 -12.91
CA ARG A 802 32.29 51.87 -12.98
C ARG A 802 32.21 50.39 -12.68
N ASP A 803 31.06 49.94 -12.21
CA ASP A 803 30.81 48.55 -11.85
C ASP A 803 29.43 48.09 -12.34
N PHE A 804 29.23 46.80 -12.59
CA PHE A 804 27.96 46.29 -13.12
C PHE A 804 26.99 45.95 -11.99
N ASP A 805 25.88 46.69 -11.87
CA ASP A 805 24.85 46.39 -10.88
C ASP A 805 23.91 45.30 -11.40
N TYR A 806 24.05 44.08 -10.87
CA TYR A 806 23.24 42.92 -11.25
C TYR A 806 21.76 43.00 -10.84
N ASP A 807 21.38 43.93 -9.95
CA ASP A 807 19.98 44.17 -9.62
C ASP A 807 19.31 45.07 -10.66
N LEU A 808 20.02 46.13 -11.09
CA LEU A 808 19.58 47.07 -12.12
C LEU A 808 19.77 46.53 -13.55
N GLY A 809 20.72 45.62 -13.74
CA GLY A 809 21.13 45.09 -15.04
C GLY A 809 21.91 46.11 -15.89
N ASP A 810 22.60 47.07 -15.27
CA ASP A 810 23.36 48.13 -15.97
C ASP A 810 24.63 48.53 -15.19
N PHE A 811 25.56 49.21 -15.86
CA PHE A 811 26.75 49.78 -15.21
C PHE A 811 26.41 51.04 -14.42
N VAL A 812 26.96 51.15 -13.21
CA VAL A 812 26.87 52.32 -12.33
C VAL A 812 28.27 52.90 -12.13
N ASP A 813 28.39 54.21 -12.26
CA ASP A 813 29.66 54.91 -12.02
C ASP A 813 30.00 54.93 -10.52
N ILE A 814 31.27 54.71 -10.19
CA ILE A 814 31.82 54.87 -8.84
C ILE A 814 32.27 56.31 -8.68
N ASP A 815 31.81 56.96 -7.60
CA ASP A 815 32.16 58.35 -7.30
C ASP A 815 33.69 58.52 -7.19
N GLN A 816 34.23 59.57 -7.81
CA GLN A 816 35.68 59.80 -7.84
C GLN A 816 36.33 59.90 -6.46
N GLU A 817 35.57 60.29 -5.42
CA GLU A 817 36.04 60.38 -4.03
C GLU A 817 36.29 58.99 -3.40
N GLU A 818 35.69 57.93 -3.94
CA GLU A 818 35.86 56.55 -3.47
C GLU A 818 37.07 55.84 -4.12
N ILE A 819 37.62 56.41 -5.20
CA ILE A 819 38.80 55.87 -5.90
C ILE A 819 40.08 56.27 -5.14
N LYS A 820 40.76 55.28 -4.57
CA LYS A 820 42.02 55.46 -3.85
C LYS A 820 43.17 55.65 -4.83
N VAL A 821 43.97 56.71 -4.65
CA VAL A 821 45.14 57.03 -5.50
C VAL A 821 46.44 56.90 -4.71
N GLU A 822 47.36 56.07 -5.19
CA GLU A 822 48.69 55.87 -4.59
C GLU A 822 49.79 56.23 -5.61
N ILE A 823 50.73 57.09 -5.22
CA ILE A 823 51.84 57.51 -6.09
C ILE A 823 53.15 56.93 -5.56
N LYS A 824 53.91 56.25 -6.43
CA LYS A 824 55.24 55.68 -6.11
C LYS A 824 56.32 56.18 -7.05
N ILE A 825 57.51 56.48 -6.52
CA ILE A 825 58.74 56.69 -7.30
C ILE A 825 59.87 55.86 -6.68
N ASN A 826 60.63 55.13 -7.49
CA ASN A 826 61.67 54.19 -7.04
C ASN A 826 61.17 53.21 -5.95
N GLY A 827 59.90 52.77 -6.06
CA GLY A 827 59.25 51.86 -5.11
C GLY A 827 58.83 52.49 -3.78
N LYS A 828 58.98 53.80 -3.58
CA LYS A 828 58.55 54.52 -2.36
C LYS A 828 57.28 55.32 -2.60
N ILE A 829 56.33 55.24 -1.66
CA ILE A 829 55.09 56.03 -1.67
C ILE A 829 55.41 57.50 -1.39
N VAL A 830 54.77 58.40 -2.14
CA VAL A 830 54.88 59.86 -2.00
C VAL A 830 53.50 60.50 -2.01
N ASP A 831 53.34 61.62 -1.29
CA ASP A 831 52.04 62.30 -1.16
C ASP A 831 51.60 63.02 -2.45
N LYS A 832 52.55 63.37 -3.31
CA LYS A 832 52.31 64.03 -4.60
C LYS A 832 53.44 63.75 -5.58
N LEU A 833 53.13 63.87 -6.87
CA LEU A 833 54.11 63.82 -7.95
C LEU A 833 54.91 65.14 -7.99
N ASP A 834 56.24 65.08 -7.79
CA ASP A 834 57.14 66.24 -7.88
C ASP A 834 57.96 66.20 -9.18
N THR A 835 57.59 67.05 -10.13
CA THR A 835 58.25 67.12 -11.45
C THR A 835 59.64 67.75 -11.40
N ASN A 836 60.15 68.17 -10.23
CA ASN A 836 61.56 68.56 -10.07
C ASN A 836 62.48 67.35 -9.87
N VAL A 837 61.91 66.19 -9.55
CA VAL A 837 62.63 64.92 -9.38
C VAL A 837 62.43 64.08 -10.64
N VAL A 838 63.51 63.97 -11.42
CA VAL A 838 63.57 63.13 -12.62
C VAL A 838 63.46 61.67 -12.22
N GLY A 839 62.63 60.92 -12.95
CA GLY A 839 62.34 59.52 -12.67
C GLY A 839 60.95 59.13 -13.13
N THR A 840 60.64 57.84 -13.00
CA THR A 840 59.33 57.29 -13.33
C THR A 840 58.46 57.25 -12.07
N TYR A 841 57.36 57.99 -12.11
CA TYR A 841 56.29 57.88 -11.13
C TYR A 841 55.26 56.86 -11.61
N ILE A 842 54.82 55.96 -10.73
CA ILE A 842 53.72 55.03 -10.95
C ILE A 842 52.56 55.49 -10.08
N ILE A 843 51.47 55.91 -10.70
CA ILE A 843 50.22 56.28 -10.04
C ILE A 843 49.26 55.10 -10.15
N THR A 844 48.80 54.55 -9.03
CA THR A 844 47.85 53.43 -8.98
C THR A 844 46.50 53.96 -8.52
N TYR A 845 45.47 53.76 -9.34
CA TYR A 845 44.08 54.09 -9.05
C TYR A 845 43.37 52.79 -8.70
N THR A 846 42.77 52.73 -7.51
CA THR A 846 42.12 51.54 -6.97
C THR A 846 40.67 51.88 -6.65
N ALA A 847 39.74 51.17 -7.29
CA ALA A 847 38.33 51.21 -6.97
C ALA A 847 37.92 49.89 -6.31
N GLU A 848 37.01 49.96 -5.35
CA GLU A 848 36.47 48.81 -4.62
C GLU A 848 34.94 48.90 -4.73
N ASP A 849 34.29 47.82 -5.16
CA ASP A 849 32.84 47.80 -5.28
C ASP A 849 32.13 47.61 -3.93
N GLU A 850 30.80 47.57 -4.01
CA GLU A 850 29.90 47.34 -2.89
C GLU A 850 29.99 45.92 -2.27
N PHE A 851 30.70 44.98 -2.89
CA PHE A 851 30.89 43.58 -2.49
C PHE A 851 32.33 43.28 -2.01
N GLY A 852 33.27 44.22 -2.20
CA GLY A 852 34.67 44.16 -1.84
C GLY A 852 35.60 43.69 -2.96
N ASN A 853 35.12 43.58 -4.21
CA ASN A 853 35.98 43.29 -5.36
C ASN A 853 36.78 44.55 -5.74
N VAL A 854 38.05 44.36 -6.12
CA VAL A 854 39.00 45.48 -6.28
C VAL A 854 39.52 45.56 -7.71
N GLY A 855 39.22 46.67 -8.38
CA GLY A 855 39.72 47.03 -9.71
C GLY A 855 40.88 48.01 -9.61
N MET A 856 41.90 47.86 -10.46
CA MET A 856 43.07 48.75 -10.47
C MET A 856 43.50 49.14 -11.88
N ALA A 857 43.95 50.39 -12.03
CA ALA A 857 44.69 50.85 -13.20
C ALA A 857 45.93 51.61 -12.76
N THR A 858 47.02 51.55 -13.54
CA THR A 858 48.26 52.25 -13.24
C THR A 858 48.65 53.20 -14.36
N ARG A 859 48.95 54.46 -14.05
CA ARG A 859 49.60 55.39 -14.97
C ARG A 859 51.08 55.50 -14.67
N GLU A 860 51.90 55.37 -15.71
CA GLU A 860 53.32 55.67 -15.67
C GLU A 860 53.56 57.12 -16.13
N VAL A 861 54.19 57.95 -15.28
CA VAL A 861 54.57 59.33 -15.60
C VAL A 861 56.09 59.45 -15.56
N ILE A 862 56.69 59.67 -16.73
CA ILE A 862 58.14 59.74 -16.93
C ILE A 862 58.57 61.21 -16.88
N VAL A 863 59.26 61.60 -15.81
CA VAL A 863 59.84 62.94 -15.68
C VAL A 863 61.26 62.93 -16.25
N SER A 864 61.50 63.66 -17.33
CA SER A 864 62.81 63.72 -18.01
C SER A 864 63.48 65.11 -17.94
N GLU A 865 64.82 65.14 -18.02
CA GLU A 865 65.58 66.38 -18.20
C GLU A 865 65.26 66.93 -19.61
N GLY A 866 64.50 68.02 -19.69
CA GLY A 866 64.12 68.61 -20.98
C GLY A 866 65.33 68.99 -21.83
N ILE A 867 65.17 68.98 -23.15
CA ILE A 867 66.22 69.39 -24.09
C ILE A 867 66.45 70.90 -23.94
N SER A 868 67.62 71.28 -23.41
CA SER A 868 68.16 72.64 -23.51
C SER A 868 68.45 72.95 -24.98
N LEU A 869 67.54 73.62 -25.69
CA LEU A 869 67.86 74.23 -26.98
C LEU A 869 68.85 75.39 -26.75
N PRO A 870 70.01 75.42 -27.43
CA PRO A 870 70.92 76.55 -27.33
C PRO A 870 70.24 77.84 -27.80
N LYS A 871 70.40 78.93 -27.03
CA LYS A 871 69.95 80.27 -27.39
C LYS A 871 70.39 80.61 -28.82
N ALA A 872 69.43 80.72 -29.73
CA ALA A 872 69.65 81.34 -31.03
C ALA A 872 69.94 82.83 -30.82
N ILE A 873 71.20 83.22 -30.98
CA ILE A 873 71.61 84.61 -31.17
C ILE A 873 71.52 84.86 -32.67
N TYR A 874 70.61 85.73 -33.15
CA TYR A 874 70.87 86.50 -34.36
C TYR A 874 70.32 87.93 -34.29
N THR A 875 71.14 88.78 -34.89
CA THR A 875 71.27 90.22 -34.79
C THR A 875 70.27 91.02 -35.63
N LYS A 876 70.00 92.23 -35.15
CA LYS A 876 69.17 93.29 -35.75
C LYS A 876 69.61 93.62 -37.20
N GLY A 877 68.71 93.45 -38.16
CA GLY A 877 68.96 93.78 -39.58
C GLY A 877 67.69 94.11 -40.35
N GLN A 878 67.43 95.41 -40.44
CA GLN A 878 66.64 96.22 -41.40
C GLN A 878 65.34 95.74 -42.08
N SER A 879 64.49 96.76 -42.21
CA SER A 879 63.21 96.87 -42.91
C SER A 879 63.20 96.39 -44.36
N LYS A 880 62.04 95.90 -44.80
CA LYS A 880 61.14 96.61 -45.73
C LYS A 880 59.96 95.71 -46.13
N GLY A 881 58.77 96.28 -46.06
CA GLY A 881 57.90 96.41 -47.23
C GLY A 881 57.01 95.23 -47.63
N PHE A 882 55.71 95.48 -47.45
CA PHE A 882 54.60 95.29 -48.41
C PHE A 882 54.15 93.88 -48.87
N LYS A 883 52.84 93.68 -48.61
CA LYS A 883 51.76 93.16 -49.46
C LYS A 883 51.98 91.91 -50.33
N GLY A 884 51.05 90.97 -50.15
CA GLY A 884 50.71 89.86 -51.03
C GLY A 884 49.76 88.93 -50.31
#